data_AF-A0A5C2HIZ9-F1
#
_entry.id   AF-A0A5C2HIZ9-F1
#
_cell.length_a   1.000
_cell.length_b   1.000
_cell.length_c   1.000
_cell.angle_alpha   90.00
_cell.angle_beta   90.00
_cell.angle_gamma   90.00
#
_symmetry.space_group_name_H-M   'P 1'
#
loop_
_entity.id
_entity.type
_entity.pdbx_description
1 polymer ?
#
loop_
_entity_poly.entity_id
_entity_poly.type
_entity_poly.pdbx_seq_one_letter_code
_entity_poly.pdbx_strand_id
1 'polypeptide(L)'
;MRKFPTDMEAQVWEWVRGRRCLGLKFRRQQVIQGFIVDFYCAEKRLALELDGDIHLQQADYDRERDALLRAAGVTVVRLRNEQVSREELERVLSRPHPQPLSINGEGSKSSEDELGLDAGGCGATAYGDAVAVYLGFAINKGASLWSTITSWMSDRGAFRETFARQAIPMVWDYAESNPFSNSGGNLETAIDKGKMAIEFLPIQSNAKTIQADASNQSISQRKVVSTDPPYYDNIGYADLSDFFYVWLRRSLRSIYPNLFATMAVPKAEELVATPYRHGSKVKAEQFFLTGMGRAIHNLAEQAHPAFPVTIYYAFKASKTHSTPLSIHGEGSGVRLETSNTGWETFLQAIINAGFAIVGTWPMRTELANRMIGSGTNALASSIVLVCQKRPAHADTISRRDFQRQLRAEMPEALEAMIGISSTPLSIHGEGPGVRSLPPIAPVDLAQAAIGPGMGIYSQYAAVLNQDGTAMSVHDALVMINREITDYLSPDAGNADGDTLFCSAWFDQYGWKSGAFGEADTLARAKGTSVEGVKTAGVVEAGGGKVRLFTWKEYPADWNPENDTRMPVWEALHHFILQLNEGGESAAGRLLAHIPDKAEAVRQLAYHLYTLCERHGWADDARGYNELITSWGNIVSESFNAGQVGSMGDLFGGV
;
A
#
# COMPACT_ATOMS: atom_id res chain seq x y z
N MET A 1 7.84 14.35 11.61
CA MET A 1 7.83 15.79 11.99
C MET A 1 9.15 16.09 12.66
N ARG A 2 9.91 17.10 12.21
CA ARG A 2 11.20 17.45 12.86
C ARG A 2 10.91 17.95 14.28
N LYS A 3 11.62 17.41 15.28
CA LYS A 3 11.38 17.71 16.71
C LYS A 3 11.85 19.11 17.13
N PHE A 4 12.70 19.77 16.33
CA PHE A 4 13.24 21.10 16.62
C PHE A 4 13.34 21.95 15.33
N PRO A 5 12.80 23.18 15.32
CA PRO A 5 12.98 24.12 14.21
C PRO A 5 14.41 24.65 14.17
N THR A 6 14.91 25.04 12.99
CA THR A 6 16.18 25.79 12.89
C THR A 6 16.04 27.18 13.51
N ASP A 7 17.14 27.80 13.92
CA ASP A 7 17.12 29.17 14.48
C ASP A 7 16.46 30.18 13.52
N MET A 8 16.68 29.99 12.22
CA MET A 8 16.07 30.80 11.16
C MET A 8 14.55 30.55 11.05
N GLU A 9 14.09 29.30 11.07
CA GLU A 9 12.66 28.98 11.10
C GLU A 9 11.96 29.58 12.32
N ALA A 10 12.59 29.52 13.50
CA ALA A 10 12.04 30.11 14.72
C ALA A 10 11.89 31.63 14.60
N GLN A 11 12.89 32.29 14.01
CA GLN A 11 12.89 33.74 13.80
C GLN A 11 11.84 34.18 12.76
N VAL A 12 11.76 33.50 11.61
CA VAL A 12 10.73 33.75 10.59
C VAL A 12 9.33 33.53 11.17
N TRP A 13 9.14 32.50 11.99
CA TRP A 13 7.86 32.24 12.63
C TRP A 13 7.40 33.41 13.53
N GLU A 14 8.30 34.03 14.30
CA GLU A 14 7.94 35.19 15.12
C GLU A 14 7.49 36.42 14.31
N TRP A 15 8.02 36.59 13.10
CA TRP A 15 7.63 37.66 12.19
C TRP A 15 6.27 37.42 11.53
N VAL A 16 5.94 36.18 11.18
CA VAL A 16 4.72 35.86 10.41
C VAL A 16 3.54 35.39 11.26
N ARG A 17 3.77 34.90 12.48
CA ARG A 17 2.70 34.39 13.36
C ARG A 17 1.68 35.47 13.71
N GLY A 18 0.44 35.06 13.96
CA GLY A 18 -0.60 35.98 14.45
C GLY A 18 -0.91 37.15 13.52
N ARG A 19 -0.72 36.97 12.20
CA ARG A 19 -0.95 38.01 11.17
C ARG A 19 -0.02 39.23 11.29
N ARG A 20 1.14 39.08 11.92
CA ARG A 20 2.10 40.18 12.16
C ARG A 20 2.79 40.69 10.90
N CYS A 21 2.84 39.90 9.82
CA CYS A 21 3.41 40.28 8.53
C CYS A 21 2.28 40.55 7.53
N LEU A 22 2.09 41.81 7.13
CA LEU A 22 1.10 42.28 6.15
C LEU A 22 -0.35 41.82 6.40
N GLY A 23 -0.72 41.47 7.64
CA GLY A 23 -2.06 40.95 7.98
C GLY A 23 -2.32 39.50 7.53
N LEU A 24 -1.33 38.84 6.93
CA LEU A 24 -1.47 37.53 6.29
C LEU A 24 -1.38 36.37 7.29
N LYS A 25 -2.19 35.34 7.10
CA LYS A 25 -2.20 34.15 7.96
C LYS A 25 -1.24 33.06 7.45
N PHE A 26 -0.24 32.74 8.26
CA PHE A 26 0.71 31.66 8.00
C PHE A 26 0.48 30.41 8.84
N ARG A 27 0.78 29.26 8.24
CA ARG A 27 0.91 27.95 8.90
C ARG A 27 2.35 27.46 8.74
N ARG A 28 2.91 26.83 9.77
CA ARG A 28 4.25 26.21 9.72
C ARG A 28 4.15 24.71 9.40
N GLN A 29 5.16 24.15 8.75
CA GLN A 29 5.28 22.71 8.43
C GLN A 29 3.99 22.12 7.84
N GLN A 30 3.40 22.84 6.88
CA GLN A 30 2.13 22.46 6.29
C GLN A 30 2.36 21.33 5.28
N VAL A 31 1.59 20.25 5.38
CA VAL A 31 1.59 19.19 4.37
C VAL A 31 0.72 19.63 3.19
N ILE A 32 1.27 19.58 1.97
CA ILE A 32 0.61 19.89 0.70
C ILE A 32 1.03 18.83 -0.32
N GLN A 33 0.08 18.08 -0.88
CA GLN A 33 0.34 17.01 -1.87
C GLN A 33 1.43 16.00 -1.43
N GLY A 34 1.46 15.65 -0.14
CA GLY A 34 2.44 14.72 0.42
C GLY A 34 3.79 15.35 0.82
N PHE A 35 4.04 16.62 0.48
CA PHE A 35 5.27 17.34 0.83
C PHE A 35 5.05 18.26 2.03
N ILE A 36 6.06 18.42 2.88
CA ILE A 36 6.04 19.36 4.01
C ILE A 36 6.74 20.63 3.58
N VAL A 37 6.03 21.77 3.62
CA VAL A 37 6.61 23.11 3.38
C VAL A 37 6.81 23.85 4.70
N ASP A 38 7.89 24.64 4.83
CA ASP A 38 8.26 25.28 6.10
C ASP A 38 7.22 26.29 6.55
N PHE A 39 6.77 27.16 5.65
CA PHE A 39 5.65 28.07 5.89
C PHE A 39 4.70 28.13 4.71
N TYR A 40 3.41 28.26 4.99
CA TYR A 40 2.36 28.35 3.98
C TYR A 40 1.36 29.48 4.29
N CYS A 41 1.13 30.34 3.30
CA CYS A 41 0.11 31.38 3.31
C CYS A 41 -1.00 31.03 2.32
N ALA A 42 -2.16 30.61 2.84
CA ALA A 42 -3.31 30.22 2.03
C ALA A 42 -3.89 31.40 1.23
N GLU A 43 -3.91 32.60 1.83
CA GLU A 43 -4.43 33.83 1.20
C GLU A 43 -3.63 34.24 -0.06
N LYS A 44 -2.37 33.79 -0.18
CA LYS A 44 -1.50 34.02 -1.35
C LYS A 44 -1.20 32.75 -2.16
N ARG A 45 -1.71 31.59 -1.73
CA ARG A 45 -1.30 30.25 -2.18
C ARG A 45 0.23 30.14 -2.30
N LEU A 46 0.94 30.61 -1.28
CA LEU A 46 2.40 30.73 -1.29
C LEU A 46 3.01 29.81 -0.24
N ALA A 47 3.89 28.91 -0.67
CA ALA A 47 4.80 28.18 0.19
C ALA A 47 6.15 28.91 0.24
N LEU A 48 6.65 29.14 1.45
CA LEU A 48 7.97 29.70 1.71
C LEU A 48 8.84 28.60 2.32
N GLU A 49 9.97 28.32 1.68
CA GLU A 49 10.96 27.34 2.10
C GLU A 49 12.26 28.05 2.48
N LEU A 50 12.82 27.66 3.62
CA LEU A 50 14.06 28.22 4.14
C LEU A 50 15.18 27.22 3.87
N ASP A 51 16.10 27.60 2.99
CA ASP A 51 17.11 26.68 2.45
C ASP A 51 18.44 26.80 3.20
N GLY A 52 19.04 25.65 3.51
CA GLY A 52 20.43 25.48 3.94
C GLY A 52 21.21 24.72 2.86
N ASP A 53 22.51 24.96 2.74
CA ASP A 53 23.37 24.53 1.61
C ASP A 53 22.98 23.22 0.92
N ILE A 54 22.72 23.29 -0.40
CA ILE A 54 22.20 22.20 -1.23
C ILE A 54 23.32 21.25 -1.67
N HIS A 55 23.14 19.95 -1.42
CA HIS A 55 23.94 18.89 -2.06
C HIS A 55 23.44 18.61 -3.50
N LEU A 56 24.37 18.46 -4.45
CA LEU A 56 24.12 18.34 -5.90
C LEU A 56 23.20 17.17 -6.33
N GLN A 57 22.93 16.19 -5.46
CA GLN A 57 22.05 15.04 -5.74
C GLN A 57 20.55 15.31 -5.49
N GLN A 58 20.16 16.46 -4.93
CA GLN A 58 18.76 16.79 -4.59
C GLN A 58 17.95 17.47 -5.73
N ALA A 59 18.63 17.92 -6.79
CA ALA A 59 18.08 18.88 -7.76
C ALA A 59 16.93 18.34 -8.63
N ASP A 60 16.90 17.03 -8.91
CA ASP A 60 15.82 16.42 -9.70
C ASP A 60 14.58 16.10 -8.85
N TYR A 61 14.78 15.71 -7.58
CA TYR A 61 13.71 15.52 -6.60
C TYR A 61 12.97 16.83 -6.30
N ASP A 62 13.72 17.92 -6.10
CA ASP A 62 13.13 19.24 -5.87
C ASP A 62 12.40 19.80 -7.10
N ARG A 63 12.82 19.42 -8.31
CA ARG A 63 12.16 19.83 -9.56
C ARG A 63 10.79 19.17 -9.74
N GLU A 64 10.68 17.87 -9.47
CA GLU A 64 9.40 17.14 -9.51
C GLU A 64 8.45 17.61 -8.39
N ARG A 65 8.99 17.82 -7.17
CA ARG A 65 8.26 18.40 -6.03
C ARG A 65 7.68 19.78 -6.35
N ASP A 66 8.49 20.67 -6.92
CA ASP A 66 8.04 22.01 -7.31
C ASP A 66 6.96 21.96 -8.39
N ALA A 67 7.08 21.05 -9.36
CA ALA A 67 6.09 20.87 -10.41
C ALA A 67 4.74 20.42 -9.83
N LEU A 68 4.74 19.51 -8.86
CA LEU A 68 3.52 19.03 -8.19
C LEU A 68 2.87 20.11 -7.31
N LEU A 69 3.66 20.90 -6.58
CA LEU A 69 3.15 22.03 -5.80
C LEU A 69 2.56 23.13 -6.71
N ARG A 70 3.23 23.43 -7.83
CA ARG A 70 2.69 24.37 -8.85
C ARG A 70 1.43 23.84 -9.50
N ALA A 71 1.34 22.55 -9.82
CA ALA A 71 0.13 21.92 -10.35
C ALA A 71 -1.05 22.01 -9.36
N ALA A 72 -0.77 22.01 -8.06
CA ALA A 72 -1.75 22.27 -7.00
C ALA A 72 -2.11 23.77 -6.82
N GLY A 73 -1.59 24.65 -7.69
CA GLY A 73 -1.82 26.09 -7.65
C GLY A 73 -1.04 26.80 -6.55
N VAL A 74 0.00 26.19 -6.00
CA VAL A 74 0.87 26.78 -4.96
C VAL A 74 2.12 27.35 -5.60
N THR A 75 2.39 28.63 -5.32
CA THR A 75 3.68 29.25 -5.66
C THR A 75 4.70 28.89 -4.58
N VAL A 76 5.85 28.36 -4.97
CA VAL A 76 6.94 28.03 -4.04
C VAL A 76 8.03 29.10 -4.17
N VAL A 77 8.43 29.69 -3.05
CA VAL A 77 9.55 30.63 -2.95
C VAL A 77 10.57 30.09 -1.95
N ARG A 78 11.79 29.86 -2.43
CA ARG A 78 12.94 29.50 -1.60
C ARG A 78 13.73 30.74 -1.22
N LEU A 79 14.01 30.89 0.07
CA LEU A 79 14.93 31.89 0.59
C LEU A 79 16.10 31.16 1.24
N ARG A 80 17.32 31.41 0.77
CA ARG A 80 18.52 30.94 1.46
C ARG A 80 18.63 31.66 2.80
N ASN A 81 19.07 30.97 3.85
CA ASN A 81 19.16 31.52 5.20
C ASN A 81 19.82 32.91 5.28
N GLU A 82 20.86 33.16 4.50
CA GLU A 82 21.59 34.45 4.44
C GLU A 82 20.76 35.62 3.86
N GLN A 83 19.73 35.30 3.09
CA GLN A 83 18.86 36.26 2.40
C GLN A 83 17.56 36.53 3.19
N VAL A 84 17.33 35.80 4.28
CA VAL A 84 16.10 35.90 5.06
C VAL A 84 16.14 37.14 5.95
N SER A 85 15.35 38.15 5.59
CA SER A 85 15.08 39.31 6.43
C SER A 85 13.58 39.63 6.43
N ARG A 86 13.11 40.41 7.41
CA ARG A 86 11.72 40.85 7.47
C ARG A 86 11.32 41.65 6.22
N GLU A 87 12.21 42.53 5.76
CA GLU A 87 12.00 43.35 4.56
C GLU A 87 11.90 42.48 3.31
N GLU A 88 12.73 41.44 3.20
CA GLU A 88 12.69 40.50 2.07
C GLU A 88 11.39 39.67 2.08
N LEU A 89 10.92 39.24 3.25
CA LEU A 89 9.63 38.56 3.37
C LEU A 89 8.47 39.47 2.94
N GLU A 90 8.45 40.72 3.41
CA GLU A 90 7.44 41.70 2.99
C GLU A 90 7.51 41.98 1.48
N ARG A 91 8.72 42.02 0.90
CA ARG A 91 8.94 42.16 -0.55
C ARG A 91 8.42 40.97 -1.34
N VAL A 92 8.66 39.74 -0.88
CA VAL A 92 8.13 38.52 -1.52
C VAL A 92 6.61 38.50 -1.45
N LEU A 93 6.03 38.86 -0.30
CA LEU A 93 4.59 38.77 -0.05
C LEU A 93 3.77 39.90 -0.70
N SER A 94 4.40 41.03 -0.99
CA SER A 94 3.81 42.15 -1.73
C SER A 94 3.74 41.93 -3.24
N ARG A 95 4.41 40.91 -3.79
CA ARG A 95 4.30 40.57 -5.22
C ARG A 95 2.86 40.15 -5.57
N PRO A 96 2.38 40.49 -6.78
CA PRO A 96 1.10 40.02 -7.27
C PRO A 96 1.17 38.49 -7.46
N HIS A 97 0.49 37.77 -6.57
CA HIS A 97 0.21 36.35 -6.70
C HIS A 97 -1.24 36.17 -7.18
N PRO A 98 -1.60 35.03 -7.80
CA PRO A 98 -2.99 34.73 -8.13
C PRO A 98 -3.83 34.86 -6.86
N GLN A 99 -4.63 35.94 -6.80
CA GLN A 99 -5.50 36.19 -5.67
C GLN A 99 -6.63 35.16 -5.68
N PRO A 100 -7.10 34.67 -4.52
CA PRO A 100 -8.46 34.17 -4.45
C PRO A 100 -9.40 35.31 -4.88
N LEU A 101 -10.42 34.99 -5.67
CA LEU A 101 -11.53 35.91 -5.94
C LEU A 101 -11.97 36.55 -4.62
N SER A 102 -12.09 37.88 -4.62
CA SER A 102 -12.23 38.68 -3.40
C SER A 102 -13.39 38.20 -2.53
N ILE A 103 -13.16 38.21 -1.22
CA ILE A 103 -14.13 37.98 -0.13
C ILE A 103 -15.27 39.01 -0.07
N ASN A 104 -15.29 39.99 -0.96
CA ASN A 104 -16.44 40.87 -1.17
C ASN A 104 -17.34 40.19 -2.20
N GLY A 105 -18.48 39.66 -1.75
CA GLY A 105 -19.45 38.92 -2.53
C GLY A 105 -20.14 39.73 -3.62
N GLU A 106 -19.39 40.21 -4.60
CA GLU A 106 -19.92 40.53 -5.92
C GLU A 106 -19.65 39.30 -6.78
N GLY A 107 -20.62 38.37 -6.77
CA GLY A 107 -20.63 37.24 -7.68
C GLY A 107 -20.35 37.74 -9.08
N SER A 108 -19.37 37.14 -9.77
CA SER A 108 -19.23 37.29 -11.21
C SER A 108 -20.62 37.09 -11.79
N LYS A 109 -21.19 38.13 -12.44
CA LYS A 109 -22.57 38.14 -12.96
C LYS A 109 -23.01 36.72 -13.32
N SER A 110 -23.74 36.10 -12.40
CA SER A 110 -24.24 34.75 -12.58
C SER A 110 -25.09 34.79 -13.84
N SER A 111 -25.05 33.73 -14.65
CA SER A 111 -26.07 33.57 -15.69
C SER A 111 -27.45 33.83 -15.09
N GLU A 112 -28.30 34.55 -15.82
CA GLU A 112 -29.67 34.91 -15.40
C GLU A 112 -30.64 33.71 -15.49
N ASP A 113 -30.16 32.48 -15.29
CA ASP A 113 -31.09 31.34 -15.20
C ASP A 113 -31.72 31.30 -13.80
N GLU A 114 -33.04 31.13 -13.77
CA GLU A 114 -33.80 30.91 -12.53
C GLU A 114 -33.84 29.42 -12.13
N LEU A 115 -33.05 28.57 -12.82
CA LEU A 115 -33.04 27.14 -12.62
C LEU A 115 -32.37 26.78 -11.28
N GLY A 116 -32.96 25.80 -10.58
CA GLY A 116 -32.34 25.21 -9.40
C GLY A 116 -31.15 24.31 -9.75
N LEU A 117 -30.39 23.91 -8.74
CA LEU A 117 -29.14 23.16 -8.91
C LEU A 117 -29.35 21.79 -9.58
N ASP A 118 -30.41 21.06 -9.24
CA ASP A 118 -30.74 19.74 -9.83
C ASP A 118 -31.09 19.84 -11.32
N ALA A 119 -31.62 21.00 -11.75
CA ALA A 119 -31.92 21.28 -13.15
C ALA A 119 -30.69 21.78 -13.95
N GLY A 120 -29.50 21.82 -13.33
CA GLY A 120 -28.27 22.28 -13.95
C GLY A 120 -28.14 23.81 -14.06
N GLY A 121 -28.88 24.56 -13.24
CA GLY A 121 -28.74 26.02 -13.18
C GLY A 121 -27.36 26.46 -12.69
N CYS A 122 -26.96 27.68 -13.07
CA CYS A 122 -25.75 28.33 -12.57
C CYS A 122 -25.99 29.77 -12.07
N GLY A 123 -27.27 30.17 -12.00
CA GLY A 123 -27.73 31.42 -11.40
C GLY A 123 -27.75 31.43 -9.86
N ALA A 124 -28.34 32.49 -9.30
CA ALA A 124 -28.44 32.69 -7.86
C ALA A 124 -29.23 31.58 -7.14
N THR A 125 -30.26 31.03 -7.78
CA THR A 125 -31.05 29.90 -7.25
C THR A 125 -30.17 28.67 -7.06
N ALA A 126 -29.44 28.25 -8.10
CA ALA A 126 -28.52 27.12 -8.03
C ALA A 126 -27.39 27.33 -7.01
N TYR A 127 -26.89 28.56 -6.85
CA TYR A 127 -25.92 28.89 -5.80
C TYR A 127 -26.52 28.72 -4.40
N GLY A 128 -27.73 29.23 -4.16
CA GLY A 128 -28.45 29.07 -2.90
C GLY A 128 -28.70 27.60 -2.56
N ASP A 129 -29.11 26.81 -3.57
CA ASP A 129 -29.27 25.36 -3.45
C ASP A 129 -27.95 24.67 -3.08
N ALA A 130 -26.83 25.06 -3.71
CA ALA A 130 -25.51 24.51 -3.41
C ALA A 130 -25.09 24.81 -1.96
N VAL A 131 -25.33 26.03 -1.48
CA VAL A 131 -25.09 26.39 -0.08
C VAL A 131 -25.94 25.53 0.86
N ALA A 132 -27.22 25.33 0.55
CA ALA A 132 -28.10 24.48 1.33
C ALA A 132 -27.61 23.02 1.39
N VAL A 133 -27.06 22.48 0.30
CA VAL A 133 -26.43 21.14 0.27
C VAL A 133 -25.29 21.03 1.26
N TYR A 134 -24.35 21.97 1.24
CA TYR A 134 -23.20 21.94 2.15
C TYR A 134 -23.62 22.13 3.61
N LEU A 135 -24.62 22.98 3.88
CA LEU A 135 -25.21 23.08 5.21
C LEU A 135 -25.91 21.77 5.63
N GLY A 136 -26.57 21.07 4.69
CA GLY A 136 -27.11 19.73 4.90
C GLY A 136 -26.04 18.71 5.32
N PHE A 137 -24.85 18.76 4.71
CA PHE A 137 -23.71 17.94 5.13
C PHE A 137 -23.24 18.28 6.56
N ALA A 138 -23.24 19.56 6.94
CA ALA A 138 -22.92 19.98 8.31
C ALA A 138 -23.93 19.42 9.31
N ILE A 139 -25.23 19.39 8.98
CA ILE A 139 -26.27 18.77 9.82
C ILE A 139 -26.05 17.26 9.96
N ASN A 140 -25.72 16.55 8.88
CA ASN A 140 -25.37 15.13 8.96
C ASN A 140 -24.15 14.87 9.85
N LYS A 141 -23.13 15.74 9.73
CA LYS A 141 -21.94 15.64 10.57
C LYS A 141 -22.29 15.87 12.04
N GLY A 142 -23.18 16.83 12.31
CA GLY A 142 -23.78 17.05 13.63
C GLY A 142 -24.52 15.82 14.13
N ALA A 143 -25.41 15.22 13.33
CA ALA A 143 -26.15 14.01 13.71
C ALA A 143 -25.22 12.83 14.07
N SER A 144 -24.10 12.68 13.36
CA SER A 144 -23.07 11.68 13.69
C SER A 144 -22.36 11.92 15.04
N LEU A 145 -22.32 13.18 15.50
CA LEU A 145 -21.68 13.60 16.75
C LEU A 145 -22.67 13.77 17.92
N TRP A 146 -23.94 14.10 17.64
CA TRP A 146 -24.97 14.43 18.63
C TRP A 146 -25.92 13.27 18.87
N SER A 147 -25.35 12.07 18.88
CA SER A 147 -26.04 10.81 19.10
C SER A 147 -25.64 10.26 20.45
N THR A 148 -26.54 9.50 21.10
CA THR A 148 -26.24 8.75 22.32
C THR A 148 -25.26 7.58 22.10
N ILE A 149 -24.76 7.42 20.87
CA ILE A 149 -23.75 6.42 20.48
C ILE A 149 -22.35 7.06 20.34
N THR A 150 -22.26 8.40 20.36
CA THR A 150 -20.99 9.11 20.35
C THR A 150 -20.24 8.86 21.65
N SER A 151 -19.01 8.37 21.60
CA SER A 151 -18.18 8.11 22.80
C SER A 151 -17.02 9.11 22.92
N TRP A 152 -16.28 9.07 24.04
CA TRP A 152 -15.07 9.88 24.20
C TRP A 152 -13.80 9.12 23.78
N MET A 153 -12.85 9.81 23.14
CA MET A 153 -11.50 9.30 22.84
C MET A 153 -10.51 9.90 23.83
N SER A 154 -10.20 9.18 24.90
CA SER A 154 -9.32 9.66 25.97
C SER A 154 -7.88 9.94 25.51
N ASP A 155 -7.41 9.24 24.47
CA ASP A 155 -6.08 9.43 23.87
C ASP A 155 -5.96 10.74 23.09
N ARG A 156 -7.06 11.23 22.51
CA ARG A 156 -7.07 12.45 21.67
C ARG A 156 -7.80 13.64 22.30
N GLY A 157 -8.51 13.42 23.41
CA GLY A 157 -9.37 14.43 24.01
C GLY A 157 -10.46 14.91 23.05
N ALA A 158 -11.08 13.98 22.31
CA ALA A 158 -12.05 14.32 21.26
C ALA A 158 -13.23 13.32 21.21
N PHE A 159 -14.31 13.72 20.54
CA PHE A 159 -15.47 12.87 20.31
C PHE A 159 -15.17 11.76 19.29
N ARG A 160 -15.56 10.54 19.61
CA ARG A 160 -15.67 9.41 18.68
C ARG A 160 -17.08 9.43 18.11
N GLU A 161 -17.18 9.64 16.80
CA GLU A 161 -18.45 9.68 16.08
C GLU A 161 -19.21 8.36 16.16
N THR A 162 -20.52 8.43 15.88
CA THR A 162 -21.47 7.31 15.89
C THR A 162 -20.93 6.08 15.16
N PHE A 163 -20.27 6.27 14.02
CA PHE A 163 -19.70 5.19 13.21
C PHE A 163 -18.21 4.97 13.54
N ALA A 164 -17.93 4.50 14.76
CA ALA A 164 -16.58 4.08 15.17
C ALA A 164 -16.05 2.86 14.37
N ARG A 165 -16.96 2.13 13.71
CA ARG A 165 -16.70 0.98 12.84
C ARG A 165 -17.73 0.99 11.71
N GLN A 166 -17.66 0.02 10.79
CA GLN A 166 -18.60 -0.16 9.67
C GLN A 166 -19.99 -0.67 10.12
N ALA A 167 -20.46 -0.23 11.29
CA ALA A 167 -21.74 -0.53 11.91
C ALA A 167 -22.01 0.49 13.02
N ILE A 168 -23.27 0.66 13.40
CA ILE A 168 -23.64 1.40 14.61
C ILE A 168 -23.31 0.51 15.83
N PRO A 169 -22.31 0.85 16.66
CA PRO A 169 -21.95 0.05 17.81
C PRO A 169 -22.95 0.27 18.96
N MET A 170 -23.07 -0.73 19.83
CA MET A 170 -23.60 -0.50 21.18
C MET A 170 -22.51 0.18 22.01
N VAL A 171 -22.84 1.30 22.63
CA VAL A 171 -21.95 2.09 23.48
C VAL A 171 -22.63 2.27 24.83
N TRP A 172 -21.89 2.01 25.90
CA TRP A 172 -22.37 2.13 27.28
C TRP A 172 -22.14 3.53 27.85
N ASP A 173 -20.99 4.13 27.52
CA ASP A 173 -20.61 5.47 27.93
C ASP A 173 -20.59 6.41 26.74
N TYR A 174 -21.49 7.38 26.73
CA TYR A 174 -21.60 8.38 25.67
C TYR A 174 -21.12 9.75 26.13
N ALA A 175 -20.68 10.56 25.17
CA ALA A 175 -20.25 11.93 25.38
C ALA A 175 -21.19 12.87 24.62
N GLU A 176 -21.64 13.93 25.28
CA GLU A 176 -22.49 14.95 24.67
C GLU A 176 -21.66 16.18 24.31
N SER A 177 -21.64 16.55 23.03
CA SER A 177 -21.12 17.85 22.61
C SER A 177 -22.25 18.88 22.62
N ASN A 178 -21.97 20.11 23.03
CA ASN A 178 -22.92 21.20 22.93
C ASN A 178 -22.84 21.86 21.54
N PRO A 179 -23.88 21.75 20.67
CA PRO A 179 -23.88 22.27 19.30
C PRO A 179 -23.66 23.78 19.19
N PHE A 180 -24.03 24.52 20.24
CA PHE A 180 -24.05 25.98 20.28
C PHE A 180 -22.91 26.57 21.12
N SER A 181 -21.99 25.71 21.60
CA SER A 181 -20.80 26.14 22.33
C SER A 181 -19.64 26.46 21.39
N ASN A 182 -18.54 26.98 21.94
CA ASN A 182 -17.27 27.13 21.23
C ASN A 182 -16.32 25.93 21.44
N SER A 183 -16.85 24.80 21.94
CA SER A 183 -16.08 23.58 22.18
C SER A 183 -16.15 22.61 20.99
N GLY A 184 -15.27 21.60 20.98
CA GLY A 184 -15.25 20.60 19.92
C GLY A 184 -16.60 19.90 19.75
N GLY A 185 -16.96 19.59 18.50
CA GLY A 185 -18.25 18.95 18.18
C GLY A 185 -19.42 19.93 18.02
N ASN A 186 -19.19 21.24 18.07
CA ASN A 186 -20.19 22.25 17.73
C ASN A 186 -20.53 22.30 16.22
N LEU A 187 -21.59 23.02 15.86
CA LEU A 187 -22.04 23.17 14.47
C LEU A 187 -21.03 23.93 13.60
N GLU A 188 -20.40 24.98 14.14
CA GLU A 188 -19.43 25.81 13.42
C GLU A 188 -18.22 24.98 12.94
N THR A 189 -17.74 24.05 13.77
CA THR A 189 -16.66 23.12 13.40
C THR A 189 -17.04 22.24 12.21
N ALA A 190 -18.31 21.80 12.12
CA ALA A 190 -18.77 21.01 10.99
C ALA A 190 -18.77 21.82 9.68
N ILE A 191 -19.19 23.09 9.76
CA ILE A 191 -19.17 24.02 8.63
C ILE A 191 -17.73 24.36 8.21
N ASP A 192 -16.85 24.69 9.16
CA ASP A 192 -15.47 25.07 8.88
C ASP A 192 -14.69 23.91 8.23
N LYS A 193 -14.93 22.66 8.67
CA LYS A 193 -14.37 21.47 8.00
C LYS A 193 -14.85 21.34 6.55
N GLY A 194 -16.12 21.57 6.28
CA GLY A 194 -16.68 21.58 4.91
C GLY A 194 -16.04 22.68 4.06
N LYS A 195 -15.96 23.90 4.60
CA LYS A 195 -15.28 25.03 3.96
C LYS A 195 -13.82 24.72 3.63
N MET A 196 -13.06 24.19 4.58
CA MET A 196 -11.67 23.79 4.37
C MET A 196 -11.55 22.80 3.21
N ALA A 197 -12.43 21.82 3.11
CA ALA A 197 -12.41 20.87 1.99
C ALA A 197 -12.66 21.57 0.64
N ILE A 198 -13.62 22.50 0.59
CA ILE A 198 -13.95 23.28 -0.61
C ILE A 198 -12.77 24.18 -1.05
N GLU A 199 -12.03 24.77 -0.10
CA GLU A 199 -10.85 25.61 -0.41
C GLU A 199 -9.75 24.84 -1.17
N PHE A 200 -9.72 23.50 -1.08
CA PHE A 200 -8.80 22.65 -1.82
C PHE A 200 -9.33 22.21 -3.20
N LEU A 201 -10.60 22.47 -3.52
CA LEU A 201 -11.17 22.09 -4.81
C LEU A 201 -10.71 23.04 -5.93
N PRO A 202 -10.43 22.52 -7.14
CA PRO A 202 -10.08 23.36 -8.28
C PRO A 202 -11.28 24.19 -8.74
N ILE A 203 -11.07 25.50 -8.93
CA ILE A 203 -12.13 26.47 -9.26
C ILE A 203 -12.54 26.41 -10.76
N GLN A 204 -11.75 25.79 -11.64
CA GLN A 204 -11.87 25.94 -13.11
C GLN A 204 -12.27 24.68 -13.88
N SER A 205 -12.76 23.64 -13.23
CA SER A 205 -13.09 22.39 -13.91
C SER A 205 -14.58 22.29 -14.24
N ASN A 206 -14.91 22.14 -15.53
CA ASN A 206 -16.23 21.69 -15.98
C ASN A 206 -16.42 20.24 -15.55
N ALA A 207 -17.18 20.02 -14.48
CA ALA A 207 -17.49 18.68 -13.98
C ALA A 207 -18.94 18.30 -14.33
N LYS A 208 -19.14 17.04 -14.69
CA LYS A 208 -20.47 16.44 -14.84
C LYS A 208 -20.55 15.21 -13.95
N THR A 209 -21.54 15.14 -13.09
CA THR A 209 -21.81 13.98 -12.26
C THR A 209 -22.93 13.16 -12.89
N ILE A 210 -22.74 11.84 -12.97
CA ILE A 210 -23.74 10.90 -13.48
C ILE A 210 -23.75 9.71 -12.52
N GLN A 211 -24.94 9.26 -12.14
CA GLN A 211 -25.13 7.98 -11.46
C GLN A 211 -25.56 6.93 -12.50
N ALA A 212 -24.92 5.77 -12.50
CA ALA A 212 -25.28 4.66 -13.35
C ALA A 212 -24.95 3.33 -12.67
N ASP A 213 -25.68 2.28 -13.04
CA ASP A 213 -25.44 0.92 -12.55
C ASP A 213 -24.24 0.32 -13.29
N ALA A 214 -23.21 -0.10 -12.53
CA ALA A 214 -21.96 -0.64 -13.06
C ALA A 214 -22.18 -1.83 -14.00
N SER A 215 -23.26 -2.59 -13.80
CA SER A 215 -23.60 -3.77 -14.60
C SER A 215 -24.21 -3.45 -15.98
N ASN A 216 -24.67 -2.21 -16.22
CA ASN A 216 -25.37 -1.84 -17.47
C ASN A 216 -24.96 -0.47 -18.08
N GLN A 217 -24.11 0.29 -17.39
CA GLN A 217 -23.66 1.62 -17.83
C GLN A 217 -22.80 1.57 -19.10
N SER A 218 -22.80 2.65 -19.90
CA SER A 218 -21.93 2.85 -21.08
C SER A 218 -20.86 3.94 -20.89
N ILE A 219 -20.72 4.46 -19.67
CA ILE A 219 -19.79 5.52 -19.27
C ILE A 219 -18.34 5.04 -19.41
N SER A 220 -18.04 3.76 -19.21
CA SER A 220 -16.67 3.21 -19.30
C SER A 220 -16.15 3.07 -20.73
N GLN A 221 -17.00 3.25 -21.74
CA GLN A 221 -16.63 3.05 -23.14
C GLN A 221 -15.40 3.88 -23.55
N ARG A 222 -14.34 3.17 -23.97
CA ARG A 222 -13.04 3.72 -24.40
C ARG A 222 -12.37 4.62 -23.36
N LYS A 223 -12.55 4.33 -22.07
CA LYS A 223 -11.87 5.03 -20.97
C LYS A 223 -10.82 4.19 -20.29
N VAL A 224 -9.85 4.87 -19.67
CA VAL A 224 -8.99 4.27 -18.65
C VAL A 224 -9.84 4.10 -17.38
N VAL A 225 -9.86 2.90 -16.82
CA VAL A 225 -10.71 2.57 -15.67
C VAL A 225 -9.83 2.17 -14.49
N SER A 226 -10.07 2.83 -13.35
CA SER A 226 -9.48 2.51 -12.06
C SER A 226 -10.61 2.52 -11.03
N THR A 227 -10.87 1.40 -10.36
CA THR A 227 -12.11 1.20 -9.59
C THR A 227 -11.91 0.39 -8.31
N ASP A 228 -12.70 0.73 -7.28
CA ASP A 228 -12.80 0.02 -5.99
C ASP A 228 -14.23 -0.55 -5.86
N PRO A 229 -14.42 -1.88 -6.01
CA PRO A 229 -15.72 -2.53 -5.92
C PRO A 229 -16.22 -2.66 -4.47
N PRO A 230 -17.52 -2.91 -4.26
CA PRO A 230 -18.10 -3.11 -2.92
C PRO A 230 -17.48 -4.29 -2.15
N TYR A 231 -17.36 -4.12 -0.83
CA TYR A 231 -16.63 -5.01 0.09
C TYR A 231 -17.49 -6.21 0.53
N TYR A 232 -17.97 -7.01 -0.42
CA TYR A 232 -18.68 -8.28 -0.20
C TYR A 232 -19.72 -8.24 0.94
N ASP A 233 -19.43 -8.83 2.10
CA ASP A 233 -20.29 -8.88 3.29
C ASP A 233 -19.79 -7.99 4.45
N ASN A 234 -18.71 -7.23 4.23
CA ASN A 234 -18.04 -6.45 5.26
C ASN A 234 -18.69 -5.07 5.48
N ILE A 235 -19.31 -4.48 4.46
CA ILE A 235 -19.97 -3.16 4.55
C ILE A 235 -21.34 -3.21 3.87
N GLY A 236 -22.42 -2.95 4.63
CA GLY A 236 -23.76 -2.69 4.10
C GLY A 236 -23.98 -1.19 3.91
N TYR A 237 -23.47 -0.60 2.84
CA TYR A 237 -23.53 0.84 2.56
C TYR A 237 -24.97 1.37 2.60
N ALA A 238 -25.93 0.66 2.00
CA ALA A 238 -27.30 1.14 1.95
C ALA A 238 -27.93 1.20 3.35
N ASP A 239 -27.67 0.23 4.22
CA ASP A 239 -28.21 0.24 5.60
C ASP A 239 -27.59 1.38 6.42
N LEU A 240 -26.27 1.57 6.30
CA LEU A 240 -25.57 2.65 7.00
C LEU A 240 -25.98 4.04 6.47
N SER A 241 -26.28 4.14 5.18
CA SER A 241 -26.68 5.39 4.53
C SER A 241 -28.06 5.88 5.00
N ASP A 242 -28.95 5.00 5.46
CA ASP A 242 -30.26 5.41 5.98
C ASP A 242 -30.15 6.40 7.15
N PHE A 243 -29.12 6.25 7.99
CA PHE A 243 -28.84 7.17 9.10
C PHE A 243 -28.65 8.61 8.61
N PHE A 244 -27.95 8.80 7.50
CA PHE A 244 -27.69 10.10 6.90
C PHE A 244 -28.82 10.56 5.99
N TYR A 245 -29.43 9.62 5.27
CA TYR A 245 -30.45 9.88 4.27
C TYR A 245 -31.69 10.54 4.86
N VAL A 246 -32.13 10.15 6.06
CA VAL A 246 -33.34 10.73 6.69
C VAL A 246 -33.20 12.24 6.93
N TRP A 247 -32.01 12.69 7.35
CA TRP A 247 -31.72 14.10 7.61
C TRP A 247 -31.55 14.89 6.32
N LEU A 248 -30.80 14.35 5.35
CA LEU A 248 -30.64 14.97 4.04
C LEU A 248 -31.98 15.07 3.30
N ARG A 249 -32.81 14.03 3.35
CA ARG A 249 -34.14 14.04 2.77
C ARG A 249 -35.01 15.14 3.36
N ARG A 250 -34.97 15.34 4.68
CA ARG A 250 -35.74 16.41 5.32
C ARG A 250 -35.29 17.80 4.84
N SER A 251 -33.98 17.99 4.65
CA SER A 251 -33.39 19.30 4.35
C SER A 251 -33.30 19.61 2.86
N LEU A 252 -33.17 18.60 1.99
CA LEU A 252 -32.77 18.77 0.58
C LEU A 252 -33.78 18.20 -0.42
N ARG A 253 -34.90 17.62 0.02
CA ARG A 253 -35.92 17.06 -0.91
C ARG A 253 -36.56 18.10 -1.82
N SER A 254 -36.63 19.37 -1.42
CA SER A 254 -37.10 20.45 -2.29
C SER A 254 -36.12 20.77 -3.42
N ILE A 255 -34.82 20.48 -3.21
CA ILE A 255 -33.75 20.71 -4.19
C ILE A 255 -33.57 19.49 -5.09
N TYR A 256 -33.51 18.29 -4.49
CA TYR A 256 -33.36 17.01 -5.20
C TYR A 256 -34.57 16.08 -4.96
N PRO A 257 -35.73 16.37 -5.57
CA PRO A 257 -36.95 15.60 -5.32
C PRO A 257 -36.83 14.15 -5.76
N ASN A 258 -36.09 13.88 -6.83
CA ASN A 258 -35.87 12.53 -7.37
C ASN A 258 -34.93 11.71 -6.50
N LEU A 259 -33.80 12.29 -6.09
CA LEU A 259 -32.82 11.62 -5.22
C LEU A 259 -33.42 11.25 -3.85
N PHE A 260 -34.34 12.09 -3.35
CA PHE A 260 -34.99 11.91 -2.05
C PHE A 260 -36.46 11.44 -2.15
N ALA A 261 -36.82 10.79 -3.25
CA ALA A 261 -38.20 10.36 -3.51
C ALA A 261 -38.67 9.29 -2.50
N THR A 262 -37.82 8.30 -2.21
CA THR A 262 -38.13 7.17 -1.33
C THR A 262 -37.98 7.52 0.15
N MET A 263 -38.57 6.71 1.03
CA MET A 263 -38.42 6.88 2.49
C MET A 263 -37.05 6.48 3.01
N ALA A 264 -36.36 5.58 2.31
CA ALA A 264 -35.07 5.02 2.68
C ALA A 264 -34.26 4.78 1.38
N VAL A 265 -32.93 4.64 1.47
CA VAL A 265 -32.11 4.41 0.27
C VAL A 265 -32.46 3.07 -0.41
N PRO A 266 -32.19 2.86 -1.70
CA PRO A 266 -32.40 1.55 -2.34
C PRO A 266 -31.47 0.47 -1.78
N LYS A 267 -32.01 -0.71 -1.42
CA LYS A 267 -31.23 -1.86 -0.91
C LYS A 267 -31.11 -3.00 -1.91
N ALA A 268 -32.09 -3.15 -2.81
CA ALA A 268 -32.18 -4.29 -3.72
C ALA A 268 -31.08 -4.29 -4.79
N GLU A 269 -30.64 -3.09 -5.19
CA GLU A 269 -29.61 -2.87 -6.20
C GLU A 269 -28.18 -2.86 -5.62
N GLU A 270 -28.05 -2.83 -4.29
CA GLU A 270 -26.74 -2.82 -3.64
C GLU A 270 -26.07 -4.19 -3.77
N LEU A 271 -24.92 -4.21 -4.44
CA LEU A 271 -24.18 -5.42 -4.73
C LEU A 271 -23.28 -5.85 -3.55
N VAL A 272 -23.92 -6.38 -2.50
CA VAL A 272 -23.27 -6.91 -1.28
C VAL A 272 -23.81 -8.31 -0.94
N ALA A 273 -23.03 -9.13 -0.23
CA ALA A 273 -23.36 -10.52 0.07
C ALA A 273 -23.97 -10.68 1.47
N THR A 274 -25.03 -9.94 1.76
CA THR A 274 -25.64 -9.87 3.09
C THR A 274 -26.71 -10.96 3.30
N PRO A 275 -26.51 -12.00 4.15
CA PRO A 275 -27.38 -13.17 4.18
C PRO A 275 -28.85 -12.88 4.51
N TYR A 276 -29.14 -11.93 5.40
CA TYR A 276 -30.51 -11.61 5.81
C TYR A 276 -31.35 -11.02 4.66
N ARG A 277 -30.72 -10.39 3.66
CA ARG A 277 -31.40 -9.83 2.48
C ARG A 277 -31.78 -10.88 1.45
N HIS A 278 -31.04 -11.99 1.40
CA HIS A 278 -31.21 -13.05 0.39
C HIS A 278 -31.72 -14.38 0.98
N GLY A 279 -32.03 -14.40 2.28
CA GLY A 279 -32.57 -15.53 3.02
C GLY A 279 -31.55 -16.64 3.37
N SER A 280 -30.37 -16.63 2.77
CA SER A 280 -29.27 -17.55 3.11
C SER A 280 -27.92 -17.02 2.64
N LYS A 281 -26.83 -17.51 3.24
CA LYS A 281 -25.46 -17.17 2.83
C LYS A 281 -25.18 -17.55 1.37
N VAL A 282 -25.62 -18.73 0.94
CA VAL A 282 -25.42 -19.23 -0.43
C VAL A 282 -26.10 -18.34 -1.47
N LYS A 283 -27.35 -17.93 -1.21
CA LYS A 283 -28.07 -17.02 -2.12
C LYS A 283 -27.45 -15.63 -2.17
N ALA A 284 -26.94 -15.13 -1.05
CA ALA A 284 -26.26 -13.84 -0.99
C ALA A 284 -24.94 -13.84 -1.77
N GLU A 285 -24.14 -14.89 -1.60
CA GLU A 285 -22.92 -15.14 -2.37
C GLU A 285 -23.22 -15.23 -3.87
N GLN A 286 -24.22 -16.01 -4.27
CA GLN A 286 -24.62 -16.13 -5.66
C GLN A 286 -25.07 -14.79 -6.26
N PHE A 287 -25.85 -13.99 -5.53
CA PHE A 287 -26.28 -12.66 -5.95
C PHE A 287 -25.07 -11.75 -6.20
N PHE A 288 -24.15 -11.67 -5.22
CA PHE A 288 -22.94 -10.87 -5.33
C PHE A 288 -22.08 -11.31 -6.52
N LEU A 289 -21.75 -12.59 -6.63
CA LEU A 289 -20.88 -13.11 -7.68
C LEU A 289 -21.47 -12.89 -9.07
N THR A 290 -22.79 -13.08 -9.21
CA THR A 290 -23.47 -12.86 -10.49
C THR A 290 -23.44 -11.39 -10.88
N GLY A 291 -23.78 -10.47 -9.97
CA GLY A 291 -23.78 -9.04 -10.28
C GLY A 291 -22.36 -8.48 -10.46
N MET A 292 -21.40 -8.94 -9.67
CA MET A 292 -19.99 -8.55 -9.78
C MET A 292 -19.39 -9.04 -11.09
N GLY A 293 -19.66 -10.30 -11.47
CA GLY A 293 -19.26 -10.85 -12.76
C GLY A 293 -19.81 -10.02 -13.93
N ARG A 294 -21.08 -9.58 -13.86
CA ARG A 294 -21.67 -8.70 -14.88
C ARG A 294 -20.98 -7.33 -14.93
N ALA A 295 -20.73 -6.70 -13.77
CA ALA A 295 -20.07 -5.41 -13.71
C ALA A 295 -18.65 -5.48 -14.28
N ILE A 296 -17.86 -6.49 -13.89
CA ILE A 296 -16.49 -6.68 -14.39
C ILE A 296 -16.50 -7.03 -15.88
N HIS A 297 -17.44 -7.86 -16.35
CA HIS A 297 -17.58 -8.16 -17.77
C HIS A 297 -17.91 -6.89 -18.58
N ASN A 298 -18.79 -6.05 -18.06
CA ASN A 298 -19.11 -4.77 -18.67
C ASN A 298 -17.87 -3.86 -18.76
N LEU A 299 -17.01 -3.86 -17.74
CA LEU A 299 -15.72 -3.16 -17.79
C LEU A 299 -14.76 -3.77 -18.83
N ALA A 300 -14.66 -5.10 -18.90
CA ALA A 300 -13.80 -5.80 -19.87
C ALA A 300 -14.19 -5.49 -21.32
N GLU A 301 -15.49 -5.33 -21.59
CA GLU A 301 -15.97 -4.98 -22.93
C GLU A 301 -15.79 -3.50 -23.27
N GLN A 302 -15.92 -2.61 -22.29
CA GLN A 302 -15.97 -1.18 -22.56
C GLN A 302 -14.67 -0.43 -22.36
N ALA A 303 -13.80 -0.88 -21.44
CA ALA A 303 -12.55 -0.18 -21.15
C ALA A 303 -11.69 -0.04 -22.41
N HIS A 304 -10.86 1.01 -22.44
CA HIS A 304 -9.98 1.24 -23.57
C HIS A 304 -8.96 0.09 -23.68
N PRO A 305 -8.87 -0.62 -24.82
CA PRO A 305 -8.07 -1.85 -24.92
C PRO A 305 -6.56 -1.63 -24.80
N ALA A 306 -6.08 -0.41 -25.08
CA ALA A 306 -4.65 -0.07 -24.96
C ALA A 306 -4.18 0.17 -23.51
N PHE A 307 -5.09 0.29 -22.54
CA PHE A 307 -4.72 0.57 -21.15
C PHE A 307 -5.26 -0.53 -20.22
N PRO A 308 -4.52 -0.89 -19.17
CA PRO A 308 -5.03 -1.83 -18.18
C PRO A 308 -6.17 -1.20 -17.36
N VAL A 309 -7.04 -2.06 -16.84
CA VAL A 309 -8.01 -1.74 -15.81
C VAL A 309 -7.40 -2.09 -14.46
N THR A 310 -7.45 -1.16 -13.51
CA THR A 310 -7.00 -1.41 -12.14
C THR A 310 -8.18 -1.62 -11.21
N ILE A 311 -8.22 -2.75 -10.52
CA ILE A 311 -9.26 -3.10 -9.55
C ILE A 311 -8.62 -3.16 -8.17
N TYR A 312 -9.07 -2.30 -7.26
CA TYR A 312 -8.66 -2.34 -5.87
C TYR A 312 -9.45 -3.42 -5.14
N TYR A 313 -8.79 -4.20 -4.30
CA TYR A 313 -9.46 -5.21 -3.50
C TYR A 313 -8.82 -5.25 -2.12
N ALA A 314 -9.60 -4.90 -1.09
CA ALA A 314 -9.13 -4.98 0.28
C ALA A 314 -9.17 -6.43 0.76
N PHE A 315 -7.99 -6.97 1.05
CA PHE A 315 -7.83 -8.30 1.60
C PHE A 315 -7.62 -8.20 3.10
N LYS A 316 -8.45 -8.89 3.89
CA LYS A 316 -8.19 -9.05 5.32
C LYS A 316 -7.47 -10.38 5.52
N ALA A 317 -6.14 -10.32 5.67
CA ALA A 317 -5.28 -11.49 5.94
C ALA A 317 -5.58 -12.22 7.26
N SER A 318 -6.68 -11.92 7.94
CA SER A 318 -7.12 -12.63 9.14
C SER A 318 -7.76 -13.96 8.75
N LYS A 319 -6.94 -14.95 8.35
CA LYS A 319 -7.14 -16.42 8.44
C LYS A 319 -6.14 -17.20 7.54
N THR A 320 -4.88 -16.78 7.49
CA THR A 320 -3.77 -17.55 6.90
C THR A 320 -3.19 -18.61 7.83
N HIS A 321 -3.88 -19.01 8.91
CA HIS A 321 -3.56 -20.26 9.58
C HIS A 321 -4.06 -21.40 8.70
N SER A 322 -3.15 -21.97 7.90
CA SER A 322 -3.23 -23.35 7.45
C SER A 322 -3.41 -24.22 8.70
N THR A 323 -4.65 -24.61 8.98
CA THR A 323 -4.86 -25.78 9.82
C THR A 323 -4.31 -26.97 9.04
N PRO A 324 -3.39 -27.78 9.60
CA PRO A 324 -2.95 -29.00 8.94
C PRO A 324 -4.18 -29.86 8.65
N LEU A 325 -4.23 -30.47 7.47
CA LEU A 325 -5.26 -31.46 7.11
C LEU A 325 -5.41 -32.47 8.24
N SER A 326 -6.53 -32.43 8.96
CA SER A 326 -6.98 -33.55 9.77
C SER A 326 -7.89 -34.39 8.88
N ILE A 327 -7.34 -35.51 8.39
CA ILE A 327 -8.13 -36.54 7.72
C ILE A 327 -8.87 -37.30 8.83
N HIS A 328 -10.14 -36.99 9.02
CA HIS A 328 -11.04 -37.84 9.79
C HIS A 328 -12.24 -38.26 8.94
N GLY A 329 -12.38 -39.58 8.77
CA GLY A 329 -13.65 -40.26 8.53
C GLY A 329 -14.02 -40.51 7.07
N GLU A 330 -13.93 -41.79 6.67
CA GLU A 330 -14.62 -42.32 5.50
C GLU A 330 -16.14 -42.15 5.67
N GLY A 331 -16.80 -41.54 4.67
CA GLY A 331 -18.26 -41.55 4.55
C GLY A 331 -18.89 -40.18 4.30
N SER A 332 -19.37 -40.00 3.06
CA SER A 332 -20.23 -38.89 2.59
C SER A 332 -19.60 -37.49 2.47
N GLY A 333 -19.37 -37.07 1.22
CA GLY A 333 -19.28 -35.65 0.81
C GLY A 333 -18.16 -34.84 1.45
N VAL A 334 -16.92 -35.02 0.98
CA VAL A 334 -15.80 -34.15 1.34
C VAL A 334 -16.08 -32.72 0.85
N ARG A 335 -16.50 -31.84 1.77
CA ARG A 335 -16.36 -30.39 1.61
C ARG A 335 -15.12 -29.97 2.37
N LEU A 336 -14.05 -29.64 1.63
CA LEU A 336 -12.93 -28.90 2.19
C LEU A 336 -13.44 -27.55 2.69
N GLU A 337 -13.40 -27.31 4.00
CA GLU A 337 -13.50 -25.96 4.55
C GLU A 337 -12.14 -25.26 4.37
N THR A 338 -11.89 -24.72 3.17
CA THR A 338 -10.74 -23.85 2.92
C THR A 338 -11.08 -22.41 3.28
N SER A 339 -10.29 -21.79 4.15
CA SER A 339 -10.40 -20.39 4.57
C SER A 339 -10.10 -19.35 3.46
N ASN A 340 -10.07 -19.76 2.18
CA ASN A 340 -9.56 -18.98 1.04
C ASN A 340 -10.59 -18.70 -0.08
N THR A 341 -11.87 -19.07 0.09
CA THR A 341 -12.85 -19.10 -1.00
C THR A 341 -13.18 -17.74 -1.63
N GLY A 342 -13.18 -16.65 -0.86
CA GLY A 342 -13.60 -15.33 -1.36
C GLY A 342 -12.66 -14.73 -2.41
N TRP A 343 -11.35 -14.83 -2.18
CA TRP A 343 -10.32 -14.32 -3.09
C TRP A 343 -10.26 -15.12 -4.39
N GLU A 344 -10.19 -16.45 -4.29
CA GLU A 344 -10.15 -17.35 -5.45
C GLU A 344 -11.37 -17.16 -6.34
N THR A 345 -12.55 -17.04 -5.73
CA THR A 345 -13.80 -16.82 -6.47
C THR A 345 -13.82 -15.46 -7.16
N PHE A 346 -13.26 -14.42 -6.54
CA PHE A 346 -13.14 -13.10 -7.16
C PHE A 346 -12.17 -13.09 -8.34
N LEU A 347 -10.99 -13.71 -8.20
CA LEU A 347 -10.05 -13.89 -9.31
C LEU A 347 -10.68 -14.67 -10.47
N GLN A 348 -11.40 -15.75 -10.15
CA GLN A 348 -12.12 -16.54 -11.16
C GLN A 348 -13.18 -15.69 -11.88
N ALA A 349 -13.90 -14.81 -11.17
CA ALA A 349 -14.87 -13.90 -11.77
C ALA A 349 -14.23 -12.91 -12.75
N ILE A 350 -13.05 -12.36 -12.41
CA ILE A 350 -12.27 -11.46 -13.29
C ILE A 350 -11.85 -12.19 -14.57
N ILE A 351 -11.32 -13.41 -14.43
CA ILE A 351 -10.87 -14.23 -15.56
C ILE A 351 -12.04 -14.62 -16.47
N ASN A 352 -13.17 -15.02 -15.88
CA ASN A 352 -14.38 -15.37 -16.60
C ASN A 352 -15.02 -14.17 -17.31
N ALA A 353 -14.87 -12.96 -16.75
CA ALA A 353 -15.35 -11.73 -17.35
C ALA A 353 -14.57 -11.33 -18.63
N GLY A 354 -13.41 -11.95 -18.88
CA GLY A 354 -12.60 -11.72 -20.08
C GLY A 354 -11.30 -10.95 -19.82
N PHE A 355 -10.89 -10.80 -18.56
CA PHE A 355 -9.59 -10.21 -18.23
C PHE A 355 -8.51 -11.30 -18.04
N ALA A 356 -7.28 -10.94 -18.39
CA ALA A 356 -6.06 -11.53 -17.85
C ALA A 356 -5.56 -10.63 -16.71
N ILE A 357 -5.08 -11.22 -15.62
CA ILE A 357 -4.51 -10.52 -14.46
C ILE A 357 -3.01 -10.48 -14.67
N VAL A 358 -2.49 -9.35 -15.13
CA VAL A 358 -1.07 -9.21 -15.51
C VAL A 358 -0.19 -8.68 -14.37
N GLY A 359 -0.79 -8.27 -13.26
CA GLY A 359 -0.06 -7.79 -12.09
C GLY A 359 -0.93 -7.68 -10.84
N THR A 360 -0.27 -7.78 -9.70
CA THR A 360 -0.87 -7.60 -8.37
C THR A 360 0.06 -6.70 -7.58
N TRP A 361 -0.42 -5.57 -7.09
CA TRP A 361 0.40 -4.61 -6.36
C TRP A 361 -0.18 -4.34 -4.98
N PRO A 362 0.55 -4.64 -3.90
CA PRO A 362 0.11 -4.27 -2.56
C PRO A 362 0.15 -2.75 -2.40
N MET A 363 -0.92 -2.21 -1.82
CA MET A 363 -1.09 -0.80 -1.52
C MET A 363 -1.35 -0.62 -0.03
N ARG A 364 -0.52 0.21 0.60
CA ARG A 364 -0.67 0.58 2.00
C ARG A 364 -1.68 1.72 2.11
N THR A 365 -2.90 1.38 2.51
CA THR A 365 -4.02 2.33 2.66
C THR A 365 -4.15 2.91 4.07
N GLU A 366 -3.35 2.47 5.04
CA GLU A 366 -3.46 2.90 6.44
C GLU A 366 -2.34 3.87 6.86
N LEU A 367 -2.69 4.85 7.71
CA LEU A 367 -1.74 5.77 8.34
C LEU A 367 -0.78 5.01 9.27
N ALA A 368 0.53 5.25 9.14
CA ALA A 368 1.59 4.64 9.96
C ALA A 368 1.42 4.80 11.49
N ASN A 369 0.53 5.69 11.92
CA ASN A 369 0.25 5.99 13.33
C ASN A 369 -0.88 5.14 13.96
N ARG A 370 -1.40 4.08 13.31
CA ARG A 370 -2.21 3.10 14.05
C ARG A 370 -1.27 2.33 14.98
N MET A 371 -1.23 2.75 16.25
CA MET A 371 -0.65 1.93 17.31
C MET A 371 -1.28 0.54 17.25
N ILE A 372 -0.42 -0.47 17.38
CA ILE A 372 -0.72 -1.88 17.63
C ILE A 372 -1.49 -1.95 18.94
N GLY A 373 -2.80 -1.69 18.87
CA GLY A 373 -3.74 -1.85 19.97
C GLY A 373 -4.17 -3.31 20.02
N SER A 374 -3.70 -4.01 21.06
CA SER A 374 -4.16 -5.30 21.58
C SER A 374 -5.19 -6.06 20.72
N GLY A 375 -4.73 -7.11 20.03
CA GLY A 375 -5.59 -8.22 19.56
C GLY A 375 -6.09 -8.19 18.11
N THR A 376 -5.84 -7.14 17.35
CA THR A 376 -6.17 -7.11 15.90
C THR A 376 -4.96 -6.73 15.07
N ASN A 377 -4.12 -7.72 14.75
CA ASN A 377 -3.18 -7.63 13.63
C ASN A 377 -3.98 -7.55 12.32
N ALA A 378 -4.40 -6.35 11.96
CA ALA A 378 -4.99 -6.06 10.67
C ALA A 378 -4.07 -5.08 9.94
N LEU A 379 -2.94 -5.59 9.43
CA LEU A 379 -2.39 -5.06 8.19
C LEU A 379 -3.42 -5.38 7.10
N ALA A 380 -4.46 -4.57 6.99
CA ALA A 380 -5.34 -4.59 5.83
C ALA A 380 -4.59 -3.86 4.70
N SER A 381 -3.67 -4.56 4.05
CA SER A 381 -3.13 -4.12 2.77
C SER A 381 -4.22 -4.32 1.71
N SER A 382 -4.46 -3.28 0.91
CA SER A 382 -5.28 -3.43 -0.29
C SER A 382 -4.39 -3.97 -1.40
N ILE A 383 -4.92 -4.80 -2.29
CA ILE A 383 -4.20 -5.25 -3.48
C ILE A 383 -4.81 -4.56 -4.69
N VAL A 384 -3.97 -4.03 -5.57
CA VAL A 384 -4.36 -3.51 -6.87
C VAL A 384 -4.13 -4.60 -7.89
N LEU A 385 -5.22 -5.11 -8.47
CA LEU A 385 -5.18 -6.03 -9.60
C LEU A 385 -5.06 -5.25 -10.90
N VAL A 386 -4.02 -5.52 -11.67
CA VAL A 386 -3.82 -4.97 -13.02
C VAL A 386 -4.39 -5.97 -14.01
N CYS A 387 -5.50 -5.58 -14.64
CA CYS A 387 -6.27 -6.43 -15.52
C CYS A 387 -6.17 -5.93 -16.97
N GLN A 388 -5.86 -6.81 -17.90
CA GLN A 388 -5.84 -6.50 -19.34
C GLN A 388 -6.86 -7.36 -20.06
N LYS A 389 -7.55 -6.79 -21.07
CA LYS A 389 -8.54 -7.55 -21.84
C LYS A 389 -7.85 -8.75 -22.51
N ARG A 390 -8.30 -9.96 -22.19
CA ARG A 390 -7.79 -11.18 -22.82
C ARG A 390 -8.17 -11.17 -24.30
N PRO A 391 -7.26 -11.55 -25.22
CA PRO A 391 -7.60 -11.70 -26.63
C PRO A 391 -8.80 -12.63 -26.83
N ALA A 392 -9.71 -12.28 -27.74
CA ALA A 392 -10.91 -13.08 -28.02
C ALA A 392 -10.60 -14.49 -28.54
N HIS A 393 -9.41 -14.68 -29.14
CA HIS A 393 -8.90 -15.94 -29.67
C HIS A 393 -7.73 -16.47 -28.85
N ALA A 394 -7.71 -16.25 -27.54
CA ALA A 394 -6.69 -16.80 -26.67
C ALA A 394 -6.66 -18.34 -26.75
N ASP A 395 -5.47 -18.91 -26.90
CA ASP A 395 -5.29 -20.35 -26.99
C ASP A 395 -5.56 -21.06 -25.66
N THR A 396 -5.68 -22.38 -25.70
CA THR A 396 -5.61 -23.25 -24.52
C THR A 396 -4.23 -23.87 -24.41
N ILE A 397 -3.75 -24.09 -23.20
CA ILE A 397 -2.45 -24.70 -22.92
C ILE A 397 -2.62 -25.94 -22.03
N SER A 398 -1.71 -26.91 -22.12
CA SER A 398 -1.72 -28.04 -21.18
C SER A 398 -1.18 -27.63 -19.81
N ARG A 399 -1.64 -28.27 -18.72
CA ARG A 399 -1.09 -28.08 -17.37
C ARG A 399 0.43 -28.25 -17.30
N ARG A 400 1.00 -29.15 -18.11
CA ARG A 400 2.44 -29.38 -18.20
C ARG A 400 3.16 -28.20 -18.84
N ASP A 401 2.62 -27.66 -19.93
CA ASP A 401 3.22 -26.52 -20.62
C ASP A 401 3.09 -25.24 -19.78
N PHE A 402 1.97 -25.07 -19.05
CA PHE A 402 1.80 -24.02 -18.06
C PHE A 402 2.88 -24.07 -16.97
N GLN A 403 3.12 -25.25 -16.38
CA GLN A 403 4.19 -25.42 -15.39
C GLN A 403 5.58 -25.13 -15.98
N ARG A 404 5.82 -25.50 -17.25
CA ARG A 404 7.08 -25.18 -17.94
C ARG A 404 7.26 -23.66 -18.09
N GLN A 405 6.21 -22.92 -18.45
CA GLN A 405 6.27 -21.47 -18.56
C GLN A 405 6.45 -20.79 -17.21
N LEU A 406 5.74 -21.22 -16.16
CA LEU A 406 5.97 -20.71 -14.80
C LEU A 406 7.45 -20.82 -14.42
N ARG A 407 8.08 -21.96 -14.66
CA ARG A 407 9.52 -22.18 -14.37
C ARG A 407 10.46 -21.31 -15.18
N ALA A 408 10.05 -20.91 -16.38
CA ALA A 408 10.87 -20.09 -17.26
C ALA A 408 10.74 -18.59 -16.96
N GLU A 409 9.54 -18.12 -16.63
CA GLU A 409 9.21 -16.69 -16.55
C GLU A 409 9.13 -16.15 -15.11
N MET A 410 8.78 -16.99 -14.13
CA MET A 410 8.69 -16.55 -12.73
C MET A 410 10.02 -16.08 -12.13
N PRO A 411 11.18 -16.72 -12.39
CA PRO A 411 12.45 -16.25 -11.85
C PRO A 411 12.77 -14.80 -12.24
N GLU A 412 12.63 -14.45 -13.52
CA GLU A 412 12.88 -13.08 -14.02
C GLU A 412 11.93 -12.06 -13.35
N ALA A 413 10.65 -12.40 -13.23
CA ALA A 413 9.68 -11.54 -12.56
C ALA A 413 10.00 -11.34 -11.08
N LEU A 414 10.41 -12.41 -10.38
CA LEU A 414 10.81 -12.35 -8.98
C LEU A 414 12.09 -11.53 -8.79
N GLU A 415 13.10 -11.72 -9.65
CA GLU A 415 14.35 -10.94 -9.67
C GLU A 415 14.10 -9.43 -9.79
N ALA A 416 13.19 -9.05 -10.68
CA ALA A 416 12.80 -7.66 -10.84
C ALA A 416 12.08 -7.12 -9.60
N MET A 417 11.17 -7.91 -9.00
CA MET A 417 10.42 -7.51 -7.80
C MET A 417 11.32 -7.36 -6.57
N ILE A 418 12.28 -8.26 -6.42
CA ILE A 418 13.27 -8.17 -5.35
C ILE A 418 14.37 -7.18 -5.69
N GLY A 419 14.36 -6.52 -6.85
CA GLY A 419 15.32 -5.48 -7.24
C GLY A 419 16.76 -5.99 -7.45
N ILE A 420 16.92 -7.25 -7.86
CA ILE A 420 18.21 -7.88 -8.17
C ILE A 420 18.58 -7.71 -9.66
N SER A 421 17.59 -7.47 -10.53
CA SER A 421 17.86 -7.29 -11.95
C SER A 421 18.65 -6.00 -12.26
N SER A 422 19.75 -6.18 -13.00
CA SER A 422 20.50 -5.12 -13.70
C SER A 422 19.86 -4.73 -15.04
N THR A 423 18.79 -5.40 -15.44
CA THR A 423 18.05 -5.15 -16.68
C THR A 423 16.64 -4.61 -16.38
N PRO A 424 16.22 -3.49 -17.00
CA PRO A 424 14.87 -2.98 -16.84
C PRO A 424 13.84 -4.03 -17.25
N LEU A 425 12.82 -4.24 -16.41
CA LEU A 425 11.69 -5.11 -16.69
C LEU A 425 11.05 -4.69 -18.02
N SER A 426 11.25 -5.46 -19.08
CA SER A 426 10.55 -5.28 -20.36
C SER A 426 9.16 -5.89 -20.23
N ILE A 427 8.25 -5.18 -19.56
CA ILE A 427 6.82 -5.45 -19.75
C ILE A 427 6.48 -5.02 -21.17
N HIS A 428 6.38 -5.99 -22.08
CA HIS A 428 5.81 -5.86 -23.43
C HIS A 428 6.00 -4.52 -24.15
N GLY A 429 7.18 -4.30 -24.74
CA GLY A 429 7.36 -3.38 -25.86
C GLY A 429 7.37 -1.88 -25.52
N GLU A 430 8.46 -1.24 -25.94
CA GLU A 430 8.69 0.21 -26.07
C GLU A 430 9.21 1.01 -24.86
N GLY A 431 10.44 1.51 -25.00
CA GLY A 431 10.97 2.71 -24.32
C GLY A 431 12.29 2.54 -23.55
N PRO A 432 13.39 3.21 -23.94
CA PRO A 432 14.59 3.29 -23.11
C PRO A 432 14.32 4.28 -21.97
N GLY A 433 14.06 3.80 -20.75
CA GLY A 433 13.88 4.67 -19.59
C GLY A 433 13.18 4.10 -18.37
N VAL A 434 12.88 2.80 -18.29
CA VAL A 434 12.25 2.22 -17.10
C VAL A 434 13.28 2.17 -15.97
N ARG A 435 13.11 3.07 -14.98
CA ARG A 435 13.85 3.08 -13.71
C ARG A 435 13.81 1.69 -13.06
N SER A 436 14.92 1.26 -12.44
CA SER A 436 14.90 0.08 -11.55
C SER A 436 13.83 0.31 -10.49
N LEU A 437 12.83 -0.56 -10.43
CA LEU A 437 11.74 -0.45 -9.46
C LEU A 437 12.34 -0.65 -8.05
N PRO A 438 11.94 0.16 -7.05
CA PRO A 438 12.34 -0.12 -5.68
C PRO A 438 11.86 -1.52 -5.30
N PRO A 439 12.69 -2.30 -4.58
CA PRO A 439 12.34 -3.65 -4.22
C PRO A 439 11.04 -3.70 -3.41
N ILE A 440 10.23 -4.71 -3.69
CA ILE A 440 8.99 -4.95 -2.97
C ILE A 440 9.33 -5.47 -1.58
N ALA A 441 8.69 -4.92 -0.53
CA ALA A 441 8.91 -5.39 0.83
C ALA A 441 8.57 -6.89 0.97
N PRO A 442 9.23 -7.65 1.85
CA PRO A 442 9.01 -9.10 1.99
C PRO A 442 7.57 -9.49 2.30
N VAL A 443 6.93 -8.74 3.21
CA VAL A 443 5.52 -8.90 3.59
C VAL A 443 4.57 -8.77 2.39
N ASP A 444 5.01 -8.02 1.38
CA ASP A 444 4.26 -7.62 0.20
C ASP A 444 4.63 -8.50 -1.01
N LEU A 445 5.81 -9.14 -1.01
CA LEU A 445 6.35 -9.92 -2.14
C LEU A 445 5.50 -11.14 -2.48
N ALA A 446 5.10 -11.94 -1.49
CA ALA A 446 4.31 -13.16 -1.75
C ALA A 446 2.98 -12.83 -2.45
N GLN A 447 2.36 -11.69 -2.11
CA GLN A 447 1.15 -11.21 -2.78
C GLN A 447 1.45 -10.60 -4.15
N ALA A 448 2.53 -9.82 -4.27
CA ALA A 448 2.92 -9.20 -5.53
C ALA A 448 3.32 -10.24 -6.61
N ALA A 449 3.97 -11.31 -6.18
CA ALA A 449 4.44 -12.40 -7.04
C ALA A 449 3.31 -13.29 -7.59
N ILE A 450 2.12 -13.24 -7.00
CA ILE A 450 0.94 -13.92 -7.56
C ILE A 450 0.58 -13.34 -8.94
N GLY A 451 0.77 -12.03 -9.14
CA GLY A 451 0.44 -11.31 -10.36
C GLY A 451 1.08 -11.89 -11.61
N PRO A 452 2.42 -11.98 -11.70
CA PRO A 452 3.10 -12.60 -12.83
C PRO A 452 2.62 -14.03 -13.11
N GLY A 453 2.51 -14.86 -12.07
CA GLY A 453 2.01 -16.23 -12.22
C GLY A 453 0.57 -16.29 -12.72
N MET A 454 -0.30 -15.43 -12.21
CA MET A 454 -1.67 -15.27 -12.69
C MET A 454 -1.71 -14.71 -14.12
N GLY A 455 -0.75 -13.89 -14.52
CA GLY A 455 -0.61 -13.41 -15.89
C GLY A 455 -0.40 -14.58 -16.85
N ILE A 456 0.51 -15.48 -16.49
CA ILE A 456 0.81 -16.69 -17.26
C ILE A 456 -0.42 -17.62 -17.33
N TYR A 457 -1.17 -17.75 -16.24
CA TYR A 457 -2.38 -18.57 -16.21
C TYR A 457 -3.53 -17.97 -17.03
N SER A 458 -3.80 -16.67 -16.83
CA SER A 458 -5.02 -16.01 -17.29
C SER A 458 -4.93 -15.39 -18.68
N GLN A 459 -3.75 -15.36 -19.30
CA GLN A 459 -3.59 -15.02 -20.71
C GLN A 459 -4.24 -16.06 -21.64
N TYR A 460 -4.33 -17.31 -21.19
CA TYR A 460 -4.96 -18.41 -21.94
C TYR A 460 -6.47 -18.47 -21.71
N ALA A 461 -7.21 -19.00 -22.68
CA ALA A 461 -8.64 -19.24 -22.52
C ALA A 461 -8.91 -20.33 -21.46
N ALA A 462 -8.05 -21.36 -21.40
CA ALA A 462 -8.05 -22.37 -20.36
C ALA A 462 -6.69 -23.07 -20.26
N VAL A 463 -6.32 -23.49 -19.06
CA VAL A 463 -5.26 -24.48 -18.84
C VAL A 463 -5.91 -25.83 -18.63
N LEU A 464 -5.54 -26.84 -19.43
CA LEU A 464 -6.22 -28.14 -19.43
C LEU A 464 -5.45 -29.17 -18.60
N ASN A 465 -6.16 -29.86 -17.73
CA ASN A 465 -5.71 -31.07 -17.04
C ASN A 465 -5.58 -32.24 -18.03
N GLN A 466 -4.95 -33.33 -17.59
CA GLN A 466 -4.77 -34.53 -18.42
C GLN A 466 -6.09 -35.18 -18.87
N ASP A 467 -7.15 -35.02 -18.08
CA ASP A 467 -8.50 -35.49 -18.37
C ASP A 467 -9.30 -34.54 -19.29
N GLY A 468 -8.69 -33.44 -19.75
CA GLY A 468 -9.32 -32.43 -20.59
C GLY A 468 -10.14 -31.40 -19.83
N THR A 469 -10.25 -31.49 -18.50
CA THR A 469 -10.95 -30.48 -17.69
C THR A 469 -10.13 -29.21 -17.56
N ALA A 470 -10.79 -28.05 -17.42
CA ALA A 470 -10.09 -26.80 -17.11
C ALA A 470 -9.56 -26.85 -15.67
N MET A 471 -8.28 -26.52 -15.51
CA MET A 471 -7.64 -26.31 -14.23
C MET A 471 -8.30 -25.15 -13.50
N SER A 472 -8.45 -25.26 -12.18
CA SER A 472 -9.06 -24.20 -11.38
C SER A 472 -8.04 -23.09 -11.06
N VAL A 473 -8.55 -21.88 -10.74
CA VAL A 473 -7.70 -20.80 -10.18
C VAL A 473 -7.00 -21.26 -8.89
N HIS A 474 -7.66 -22.08 -8.08
CA HIS A 474 -7.06 -22.65 -6.87
C HIS A 474 -5.80 -23.47 -7.19
N ASP A 475 -5.90 -24.41 -8.13
CA ASP A 475 -4.76 -25.24 -8.54
C ASP A 475 -3.63 -24.41 -9.15
N ALA A 476 -3.98 -23.37 -9.93
CA ALA A 476 -3.01 -22.42 -10.48
C ALA A 476 -2.25 -21.70 -9.36
N LEU A 477 -2.95 -21.16 -8.36
CA LEU A 477 -2.35 -20.48 -7.21
C LEU A 477 -1.45 -21.42 -6.40
N VAL A 478 -1.82 -22.69 -6.23
CA VAL A 478 -0.95 -23.68 -5.56
C VAL A 478 0.37 -23.85 -6.32
N MET A 479 0.32 -23.96 -7.66
CA MET A 479 1.54 -24.06 -8.47
C MET A 479 2.40 -22.80 -8.41
N ILE A 480 1.78 -21.63 -8.48
CA ILE A 480 2.50 -20.34 -8.44
C ILE A 480 3.17 -20.14 -7.09
N ASN A 481 2.45 -20.37 -5.99
CA ASN A 481 3.03 -20.30 -4.65
C ASN A 481 4.20 -21.28 -4.46
N ARG A 482 4.10 -22.46 -5.08
CA ARG A 482 5.20 -23.42 -5.09
C ARG A 482 6.42 -22.87 -5.84
N GLU A 483 6.25 -22.35 -7.05
CA GLU A 483 7.38 -21.80 -7.83
C GLU A 483 7.99 -20.55 -7.16
N ILE A 484 7.19 -19.71 -6.48
CA ILE A 484 7.69 -18.62 -5.63
C ILE A 484 8.55 -19.17 -4.47
N THR A 485 8.06 -20.22 -3.79
CA THR A 485 8.78 -20.86 -2.68
C THR A 485 10.06 -21.51 -3.16
N ASP A 486 10.02 -22.19 -4.30
CA ASP A 486 11.16 -22.88 -4.90
C ASP A 486 12.24 -21.86 -5.31
N TYR A 487 11.87 -20.73 -5.93
CA TYR A 487 12.81 -19.66 -6.29
C TYR A 487 13.46 -19.00 -5.06
N LEU A 488 12.68 -18.72 -4.02
CA LEU A 488 13.21 -18.16 -2.79
C LEU A 488 13.99 -19.18 -1.95
N SER A 489 13.97 -20.47 -2.31
CA SER A 489 14.71 -21.48 -1.56
C SER A 489 16.23 -21.32 -1.77
N PRO A 490 17.06 -21.44 -0.73
CA PRO A 490 18.52 -21.44 -0.87
C PRO A 490 19.03 -22.55 -1.81
N ASP A 491 18.28 -23.66 -1.91
CA ASP A 491 18.59 -24.76 -2.83
C ASP A 491 18.55 -24.33 -4.32
N ALA A 492 17.86 -23.23 -4.68
CA ALA A 492 17.75 -22.74 -6.05
C ALA A 492 18.87 -21.77 -6.46
N GLY A 493 19.51 -21.08 -5.51
CA GLY A 493 20.45 -19.98 -5.75
C GLY A 493 21.94 -20.34 -5.74
N ASN A 494 22.30 -21.61 -5.94
CA ASN A 494 23.68 -22.12 -5.75
C ASN A 494 24.26 -21.80 -4.35
N ALA A 495 23.42 -21.79 -3.30
CA ALA A 495 23.91 -21.60 -1.94
C ALA A 495 24.89 -22.71 -1.54
N ASP A 496 25.89 -22.35 -0.74
CA ASP A 496 26.87 -23.29 -0.23
C ASP A 496 26.22 -24.32 0.73
N GLY A 497 26.84 -25.50 0.84
CA GLY A 497 26.29 -26.60 1.64
C GLY A 497 26.08 -26.27 3.12
N ASP A 498 26.84 -25.32 3.68
CA ASP A 498 26.67 -24.87 5.06
C ASP A 498 25.41 -24.00 5.19
N THR A 499 25.18 -23.08 4.26
CA THR A 499 23.93 -22.30 4.18
C THR A 499 22.71 -23.20 4.03
N LEU A 500 22.78 -24.22 3.17
CA LEU A 500 21.69 -25.19 2.99
C LEU A 500 21.40 -25.98 4.26
N PHE A 501 22.44 -26.39 4.99
CA PHE A 501 22.30 -27.03 6.30
C PHE A 501 21.63 -26.09 7.30
N CYS A 502 22.11 -24.85 7.42
CA CYS A 502 21.58 -23.91 8.40
C CYS A 502 20.10 -23.56 8.13
N SER A 503 19.74 -23.32 6.86
CA SER A 503 18.34 -23.06 6.47
C SER A 503 17.42 -24.24 6.83
N ALA A 504 17.81 -25.47 6.49
CA ALA A 504 17.01 -26.66 6.80
C ALA A 504 16.94 -26.94 8.32
N TRP A 505 18.03 -26.73 9.05
CA TRP A 505 18.05 -26.88 10.51
C TRP A 505 17.16 -25.84 11.19
N PHE A 506 17.20 -24.60 10.70
CA PHE A 506 16.37 -23.51 11.21
C PHE A 506 14.87 -23.75 10.97
N ASP A 507 14.48 -24.29 9.82
CA ASP A 507 13.08 -24.67 9.55
C ASP A 507 12.55 -25.68 10.57
N GLN A 508 13.38 -26.66 10.95
CA GLN A 508 12.97 -27.76 11.83
C GLN A 508 13.06 -27.42 13.32
N TYR A 509 14.14 -26.74 13.76
CA TYR A 509 14.44 -26.52 15.17
C TYR A 509 14.43 -25.04 15.58
N GLY A 510 14.37 -24.12 14.63
CA GLY A 510 14.62 -22.70 14.86
C GLY A 510 16.01 -22.50 15.49
N TRP A 511 16.07 -21.72 16.55
CA TRP A 511 17.28 -21.50 17.35
C TRP A 511 17.53 -22.55 18.45
N LYS A 512 16.70 -23.61 18.53
CA LYS A 512 16.81 -24.60 19.61
C LYS A 512 17.86 -25.66 19.29
N SER A 513 18.37 -26.32 20.34
CA SER A 513 19.29 -27.45 20.18
C SER A 513 18.56 -28.71 19.70
N GLY A 514 19.18 -29.42 18.77
CA GLY A 514 18.76 -30.75 18.29
C GLY A 514 19.85 -31.82 18.50
N ALA A 515 19.56 -33.06 18.13
CA ALA A 515 20.48 -34.18 18.32
C ALA A 515 21.59 -34.19 17.26
N PHE A 516 22.83 -34.49 17.66
CA PHE A 516 23.98 -34.54 16.74
C PHE A 516 23.77 -35.54 15.59
N GLY A 517 23.14 -36.70 15.84
CA GLY A 517 22.89 -37.69 14.78
C GLY A 517 21.95 -37.19 13.68
N GLU A 518 20.97 -36.36 14.04
CA GLU A 518 20.07 -35.72 13.08
C GLU A 518 20.83 -34.63 12.30
N ALA A 519 21.65 -33.84 12.98
CA ALA A 519 22.50 -32.82 12.36
C ALA A 519 23.51 -33.42 11.38
N ASP A 520 24.16 -34.54 11.73
CA ASP A 520 25.13 -35.22 10.85
C ASP A 520 24.45 -35.80 9.60
N THR A 521 23.24 -36.36 9.77
CA THR A 521 22.45 -36.85 8.64
C THR A 521 22.07 -35.71 7.69
N LEU A 522 21.59 -34.58 8.24
CA LEU A 522 21.22 -33.41 7.45
C LEU A 522 22.42 -32.76 6.76
N ALA A 523 23.54 -32.60 7.48
CA ALA A 523 24.76 -32.00 6.94
C ALA A 523 25.29 -32.78 5.74
N ARG A 524 25.33 -34.12 5.83
CA ARG A 524 25.74 -34.99 4.71
C ARG A 524 24.78 -34.89 3.52
N ALA A 525 23.47 -34.82 3.78
CA ALA A 525 22.46 -34.67 2.72
C ALA A 525 22.59 -33.34 1.97
N LYS A 526 23.10 -32.28 2.63
CA LYS A 526 23.35 -30.96 2.05
C LYS A 526 24.80 -30.76 1.57
N GLY A 527 25.60 -31.82 1.51
CA GLY A 527 26.96 -31.76 0.96
C GLY A 527 28.00 -31.11 1.88
N THR A 528 27.76 -31.10 3.20
CA THR A 528 28.70 -30.60 4.22
C THR A 528 28.86 -31.59 5.40
N SER A 529 29.42 -31.12 6.52
CA SER A 529 29.57 -31.85 7.78
C SER A 529 29.33 -30.92 8.96
N VAL A 530 28.88 -31.47 10.10
CA VAL A 530 28.66 -30.68 11.33
C VAL A 530 29.95 -29.96 11.76
N GLU A 531 31.10 -30.60 11.61
CA GLU A 531 32.39 -29.97 11.93
C GLU A 531 32.75 -28.86 10.94
N GLY A 532 32.39 -29.01 9.66
CA GLY A 532 32.54 -27.97 8.65
C GLY A 532 31.70 -26.73 8.97
N VAL A 533 30.42 -26.92 9.30
CA VAL A 533 29.51 -25.85 9.70
C VAL A 533 29.96 -25.20 11.02
N LYS A 534 30.50 -25.99 11.96
CA LYS A 534 31.10 -25.47 13.19
C LYS A 534 32.35 -24.63 12.92
N THR A 535 33.18 -25.06 11.97
CA THR A 535 34.39 -24.34 11.54
C THR A 535 34.03 -23.01 10.87
N ALA A 536 32.92 -22.97 10.13
CA ALA A 536 32.33 -21.74 9.60
C ALA A 536 31.72 -20.83 10.68
N GLY A 537 31.82 -21.18 11.97
CA GLY A 537 31.41 -20.28 13.05
C GLY A 537 29.90 -20.02 13.16
N VAL A 538 29.04 -20.86 12.56
CA VAL A 538 27.57 -20.63 12.55
C VAL A 538 26.77 -21.53 13.49
N VAL A 539 27.40 -22.56 14.07
CA VAL A 539 26.78 -23.49 15.03
C VAL A 539 27.63 -23.73 16.27
N GLU A 540 26.93 -24.00 17.37
CA GLU A 540 27.46 -24.66 18.55
C GLU A 540 27.25 -26.17 18.44
N ALA A 541 28.33 -26.95 18.40
CA ALA A 541 28.26 -28.42 18.39
C ALA A 541 29.16 -29.02 19.50
N GLY A 542 28.50 -29.64 20.48
CA GLY A 542 29.12 -30.23 21.67
C GLY A 542 28.13 -31.01 22.53
N GLY A 543 28.61 -31.96 23.34
CA GLY A 543 27.76 -32.73 24.26
C GLY A 543 26.66 -33.56 23.59
N GLY A 544 26.86 -33.98 22.33
CA GLY A 544 25.85 -34.71 21.54
C GLY A 544 24.70 -33.86 20.99
N LYS A 545 24.81 -32.53 21.09
CA LYS A 545 23.81 -31.57 20.61
C LYS A 545 24.42 -30.57 19.62
N VAL A 546 23.55 -30.04 18.75
CA VAL A 546 23.88 -29.00 17.76
C VAL A 546 22.83 -27.90 17.83
N ARG A 547 23.25 -26.63 17.73
CA ARG A 547 22.37 -25.45 17.74
C ARG A 547 22.97 -24.36 16.83
N LEU A 548 22.13 -23.61 16.11
CA LEU A 548 22.53 -22.42 15.37
C LEU A 548 22.80 -21.23 16.31
N PHE A 549 23.77 -20.39 15.96
CA PHE A 549 23.96 -19.10 16.63
C PHE A 549 22.91 -18.09 16.16
N THR A 550 22.37 -17.35 17.11
CA THR A 550 21.58 -16.15 16.81
C THR A 550 22.52 -15.04 16.33
N TRP A 551 22.03 -14.07 15.55
CA TRP A 551 22.85 -12.95 15.05
C TRP A 551 23.58 -12.16 16.16
N LYS A 552 23.06 -12.17 17.40
CA LYS A 552 23.67 -11.51 18.56
C LYS A 552 24.91 -12.23 19.10
N GLU A 553 25.08 -13.49 18.74
CA GLU A 553 26.21 -14.32 19.19
C GLU A 553 27.39 -14.23 18.22
N TYR A 554 27.21 -13.62 17.04
CA TYR A 554 28.27 -13.38 16.07
C TYR A 554 29.23 -12.27 16.55
N PRO A 555 30.54 -12.38 16.23
CA PRO A 555 31.53 -11.39 16.63
C PRO A 555 31.31 -10.04 15.94
N ALA A 556 31.35 -8.94 16.70
CA ALA A 556 31.17 -7.59 16.17
C ALA A 556 32.36 -7.10 15.31
N ASP A 557 33.55 -7.66 15.55
CA ASP A 557 34.81 -7.37 14.86
C ASP A 557 35.13 -8.34 13.72
N TRP A 558 34.12 -9.04 13.20
CA TRP A 558 34.26 -9.95 12.07
C TRP A 558 34.84 -9.24 10.83
N ASN A 559 35.87 -9.86 10.24
CA ASN A 559 36.49 -9.39 9.01
C ASN A 559 36.31 -10.45 7.90
N PRO A 560 35.54 -10.16 6.85
CA PRO A 560 35.30 -11.10 5.76
C PRO A 560 36.57 -11.52 5.00
N GLU A 561 37.63 -10.71 4.99
CA GLU A 561 38.88 -11.03 4.27
C GLU A 561 39.68 -12.17 4.92
N ASN A 562 39.48 -12.39 6.23
CA ASN A 562 40.16 -13.45 6.98
C ASN A 562 39.34 -14.74 7.05
N ASP A 563 38.11 -14.72 6.53
CA ASP A 563 37.19 -15.83 6.59
C ASP A 563 37.26 -16.68 5.31
N THR A 564 37.87 -17.85 5.45
CA THR A 564 38.07 -18.79 4.36
C THR A 564 36.87 -19.69 4.08
N ARG A 565 35.85 -19.68 4.95
CA ARG A 565 34.66 -20.54 4.86
C ARG A 565 33.42 -19.78 5.31
N MET A 566 33.08 -18.78 4.51
CA MET A 566 31.97 -17.85 4.75
C MET A 566 30.68 -18.32 4.05
N PRO A 567 29.78 -19.05 4.73
CA PRO A 567 28.45 -19.30 4.20
C PRO A 567 27.67 -17.99 4.03
N VAL A 568 26.76 -17.98 3.05
CA VAL A 568 25.78 -16.89 2.88
C VAL A 568 24.97 -16.68 4.18
N TRP A 569 24.72 -17.76 4.93
CA TRP A 569 24.10 -17.69 6.25
C TRP A 569 24.84 -16.78 7.25
N GLU A 570 26.17 -16.91 7.33
CA GLU A 570 27.00 -16.09 8.23
C GLU A 570 26.99 -14.63 7.79
N ALA A 571 27.25 -14.39 6.49
CA ALA A 571 27.25 -13.04 5.93
C ALA A 571 25.93 -12.31 6.22
N LEU A 572 24.78 -12.99 6.03
CA LEU A 572 23.47 -12.42 6.31
C LEU A 572 23.32 -11.99 7.78
N HIS A 573 23.70 -12.82 8.74
CA HIS A 573 23.54 -12.50 10.15
C HIS A 573 24.51 -11.40 10.61
N HIS A 574 25.70 -11.29 9.99
CA HIS A 574 26.57 -10.12 10.14
C HIS A 574 25.96 -8.84 9.56
N PHE A 575 25.26 -8.91 8.42
CA PHE A 575 24.52 -7.74 7.92
C PHE A 575 23.45 -7.27 8.90
N ILE A 576 22.70 -8.20 9.51
CA ILE A 576 21.70 -7.87 10.55
C ILE A 576 22.38 -7.21 11.76
N LEU A 577 23.49 -7.78 12.23
CA LEU A 577 24.26 -7.26 13.36
C LEU A 577 24.75 -5.83 13.08
N GLN A 578 25.45 -5.62 11.95
CA GLN A 578 26.01 -4.32 11.57
C GLN A 578 24.92 -3.27 11.33
N LEU A 579 23.77 -3.66 10.76
CA LEU A 579 22.63 -2.76 10.60
C LEU A 579 22.05 -2.33 11.95
N ASN A 580 21.97 -3.25 12.92
CA ASN A 580 21.44 -2.96 14.25
C ASN A 580 22.39 -2.09 15.10
N GLU A 581 23.71 -2.29 14.98
CA GLU A 581 24.70 -1.57 15.80
C GLU A 581 25.18 -0.27 15.15
N GLY A 582 25.43 -0.28 13.84
CA GLY A 582 26.07 0.81 13.11
C GLY A 582 25.24 1.41 11.98
N GLY A 583 23.99 0.97 11.81
CA GLY A 583 23.07 1.47 10.79
C GLY A 583 23.47 1.11 9.36
N GLU A 584 22.82 1.76 8.39
CA GLU A 584 22.96 1.47 6.96
C GLU A 584 24.39 1.69 6.45
N SER A 585 25.11 2.68 7.00
CA SER A 585 26.50 2.94 6.65
C SER A 585 27.45 1.81 7.07
N ALA A 586 27.24 1.17 8.22
CA ALA A 586 28.08 0.06 8.67
C ALA A 586 27.84 -1.20 7.84
N ALA A 587 26.58 -1.53 7.59
CA ALA A 587 26.21 -2.60 6.67
C ALA A 587 26.71 -2.33 5.24
N GLY A 588 26.67 -1.07 4.77
CA GLY A 588 27.19 -0.69 3.46
C GLY A 588 28.70 -0.89 3.31
N ARG A 589 29.49 -0.56 4.35
CA ARG A 589 30.92 -0.89 4.39
C ARG A 589 31.17 -2.39 4.32
N LEU A 590 30.37 -3.19 5.01
CA LEU A 590 30.50 -4.64 4.94
C LEU A 590 30.22 -5.14 3.51
N LEU A 591 29.16 -4.64 2.86
CA LEU A 591 28.83 -4.99 1.48
C LEU A 591 29.95 -4.66 0.50
N ALA A 592 30.69 -3.57 0.72
CA ALA A 592 31.82 -3.19 -0.14
C ALA A 592 32.97 -4.22 -0.13
N HIS A 593 33.08 -5.06 0.90
CA HIS A 593 34.09 -6.12 1.00
C HIS A 593 33.63 -7.46 0.42
N ILE A 594 32.31 -7.71 0.36
CA ILE A 594 31.71 -8.96 -0.15
C ILE A 594 30.60 -8.70 -1.19
N PRO A 595 30.87 -7.93 -2.26
CA PRO A 595 29.85 -7.54 -3.25
C PRO A 595 29.29 -8.73 -4.03
N ASP A 596 30.07 -9.81 -4.17
CA ASP A 596 29.71 -11.07 -4.82
C ASP A 596 28.64 -11.87 -4.05
N LYS A 597 28.52 -11.68 -2.73
CA LYS A 597 27.50 -12.33 -1.90
C LYS A 597 26.21 -11.54 -1.76
N ALA A 598 26.14 -10.32 -2.30
CA ALA A 598 25.02 -9.40 -2.15
C ALA A 598 23.67 -10.04 -2.55
N GLU A 599 23.64 -10.67 -3.72
CA GLU A 599 22.45 -11.32 -4.26
C GLU A 599 21.98 -12.48 -3.39
N ALA A 600 22.90 -13.39 -3.05
CA ALA A 600 22.59 -14.57 -2.26
C ALA A 600 22.13 -14.21 -0.84
N VAL A 601 22.74 -13.21 -0.20
CA VAL A 601 22.30 -12.70 1.12
C VAL A 601 20.87 -12.16 1.03
N ARG A 602 20.57 -11.39 -0.02
CA ARG A 602 19.25 -10.81 -0.19
C ARG A 602 18.18 -11.89 -0.42
N GLN A 603 18.44 -12.86 -1.30
CA GLN A 603 17.57 -14.01 -1.52
C GLN A 603 17.33 -14.80 -0.22
N LEU A 604 18.40 -15.07 0.55
CA LEU A 604 18.30 -15.76 1.83
C LEU A 604 17.49 -14.94 2.86
N ALA A 605 17.58 -13.61 2.85
CA ALA A 605 16.78 -12.77 3.75
C ALA A 605 15.28 -12.89 3.43
N TYR A 606 14.88 -12.86 2.15
CA TYR A 606 13.48 -13.07 1.75
C TYR A 606 12.99 -14.48 2.12
N HIS A 607 13.84 -15.49 1.94
CA HIS A 607 13.55 -16.86 2.35
C HIS A 607 13.25 -16.96 3.84
N LEU A 608 14.17 -16.48 4.68
CA LEU A 608 14.08 -16.59 6.14
C LEU A 608 12.94 -15.76 6.69
N TYR A 609 12.64 -14.60 6.11
CA TYR A 609 11.44 -13.84 6.43
C TYR A 609 10.17 -14.67 6.20
N THR A 610 10.04 -15.25 5.01
CA THR A 610 8.86 -16.06 4.63
C THR A 610 8.74 -17.31 5.51
N LEU A 611 9.86 -17.94 5.84
CA LEU A 611 9.94 -19.07 6.76
C LEU A 611 9.42 -18.69 8.16
N CYS A 612 9.91 -17.58 8.72
CA CYS A 612 9.50 -17.10 10.04
C CYS A 612 8.01 -16.76 10.09
N GLU A 613 7.46 -16.12 9.06
CA GLU A 613 6.02 -15.84 8.95
C GLU A 613 5.17 -17.12 8.97
N ARG A 614 5.60 -18.17 8.26
CA ARG A 614 4.89 -19.47 8.25
C ARG A 614 4.85 -20.14 9.62
N HIS A 615 5.92 -20.02 10.40
CA HIS A 615 5.99 -20.57 11.76
C HIS A 615 5.45 -19.63 12.85
N GLY A 616 5.10 -18.38 12.49
CA GLY A 616 4.66 -17.36 13.45
C GLY A 616 5.78 -16.78 14.32
N TRP A 617 7.03 -16.82 13.87
CA TRP A 617 8.21 -16.29 14.57
C TRP A 617 8.42 -14.80 14.27
N ALA A 618 7.52 -13.96 14.78
CA ALA A 618 7.50 -12.52 14.48
C ALA A 618 8.78 -11.77 14.89
N ASP A 619 9.40 -12.14 16.02
CA ASP A 619 10.63 -11.50 16.50
C ASP A 619 11.82 -11.75 15.57
N ASP A 620 11.91 -12.95 14.99
CA ASP A 620 12.96 -13.34 14.05
C ASP A 620 12.72 -12.72 12.67
N ALA A 621 11.46 -12.72 12.21
CA ALA A 621 11.06 -12.09 10.94
C ALA A 621 11.47 -10.61 10.86
N ARG A 622 11.46 -9.90 12.01
CA ARG A 622 11.80 -8.48 12.08
C ARG A 622 13.20 -8.16 11.57
N GLY A 623 14.21 -8.95 11.95
CA GLY A 623 15.61 -8.70 11.54
C GLY A 623 15.79 -8.82 10.02
N TYR A 624 15.17 -9.84 9.41
CA TYR A 624 15.20 -10.03 7.97
C TYR A 624 14.43 -8.91 7.23
N ASN A 625 13.29 -8.48 7.75
CA ASN A 625 12.50 -7.39 7.17
C ASN A 625 13.23 -6.03 7.23
N GLU A 626 13.87 -5.72 8.36
CA GLU A 626 14.68 -4.50 8.52
C GLU A 626 15.84 -4.50 7.51
N LEU A 627 16.58 -5.62 7.38
CA LEU A 627 17.66 -5.76 6.40
C LEU A 627 17.19 -5.51 4.96
N ILE A 628 16.06 -6.10 4.57
CA ILE A 628 15.54 -5.97 3.21
C ILE A 628 15.06 -4.55 2.93
N THR A 629 14.41 -3.91 3.90
CA THR A 629 13.92 -2.53 3.78
C THR A 629 15.08 -1.54 3.62
N SER A 630 16.17 -1.73 4.36
CA SER A 630 17.36 -0.88 4.31
C SER A 630 18.32 -1.21 3.16
N TRP A 631 18.09 -2.30 2.42
CA TRP A 631 19.04 -2.81 1.42
C TRP A 631 19.43 -1.77 0.35
N GLY A 632 18.49 -0.96 -0.12
CA GLY A 632 18.77 0.08 -1.11
C GLY A 632 19.80 1.10 -0.61
N ASN A 633 19.65 1.55 0.65
CA ASN A 633 20.58 2.48 1.27
C ASN A 633 21.92 1.80 1.59
N ILE A 634 21.91 0.53 2.02
CA ILE A 634 23.12 -0.28 2.23
C ILE A 634 23.95 -0.34 0.94
N VAL A 635 23.31 -0.59 -0.21
CA VAL A 635 23.95 -0.57 -1.52
C VAL A 635 24.52 0.81 -1.85
N SER A 636 23.76 1.89 -1.65
CA SER A 636 24.26 3.26 -1.83
C SER A 636 25.49 3.56 -0.96
N GLU A 637 25.46 3.17 0.31
CA GLU A 637 26.57 3.36 1.26
C GLU A 637 27.79 2.52 0.89
N SER A 638 27.60 1.34 0.28
CA SER A 638 28.71 0.52 -0.22
C SER A 638 29.51 1.19 -1.33
N PHE A 639 28.84 1.96 -2.20
CA PHE A 639 29.52 2.75 -3.23
C PHE A 639 30.29 3.93 -2.61
N ASN A 640 29.74 4.55 -1.56
CA ASN A 640 30.40 5.63 -0.84
C ASN A 640 31.66 5.15 -0.08
N ALA A 641 31.67 3.89 0.38
CA ALA A 641 32.81 3.28 1.05
C ALA A 641 33.96 2.91 0.09
N GLY A 642 33.69 2.83 -1.22
CA GLY A 642 34.61 2.36 -2.25
C GLY A 642 34.65 0.83 -2.33
N GLN A 643 34.41 0.27 -3.52
CA GLN A 643 34.55 -1.17 -3.74
C GLN A 643 36.03 -1.55 -3.75
N VAL A 644 36.45 -2.43 -2.84
CA VAL A 644 37.80 -2.98 -2.84
C VAL A 644 37.92 -3.93 -4.04
N GLY A 645 38.68 -3.53 -5.07
CA GLY A 645 39.00 -4.39 -6.22
C GLY A 645 38.47 -3.98 -7.60
N SER A 646 37.79 -2.84 -7.78
CA SER A 646 37.39 -2.37 -9.12
C SER A 646 38.45 -1.44 -9.75
N MET A 647 39.22 -2.00 -10.69
CA MET A 647 39.89 -1.34 -11.84
C MET A 647 40.53 0.07 -11.64
N GLY A 648 41.18 0.33 -10.50
CA GLY A 648 41.95 1.56 -10.24
C GLY A 648 43.47 1.42 -10.34
N ASP A 649 44.01 0.19 -10.29
CA ASP A 649 45.45 -0.07 -10.13
C ASP A 649 46.23 -0.27 -11.43
N LEU A 650 45.67 0.13 -12.59
CA LEU A 650 46.33 -0.06 -13.89
C LEU A 650 47.18 1.13 -14.37
N PHE A 651 47.24 2.24 -13.61
CA PHE A 651 48.14 3.35 -13.93
C PHE A 651 48.91 3.83 -12.69
N GLY A 652 49.80 2.96 -12.20
CA GLY A 652 50.90 3.32 -11.33
C GLY A 652 52.23 3.38 -12.08
N GLY A 653 52.73 4.59 -12.35
CA GLY A 653 54.15 4.87 -12.59
C GLY A 653 54.58 5.10 -14.05
N VAL A 654 54.59 6.37 -14.49
CA VAL A 654 55.78 7.23 -14.73
C VAL A 654 55.34 8.69 -14.66
#